data_AF-A0A963DFX9-F1
#
_entry.id   AF-A0A963DFX9-F1
#
_cell.length_a   1.000
_cell.length_b   1.000
_cell.length_c   1.000
_cell.angle_alpha   90.00
_cell.angle_beta   90.00
_cell.angle_gamma   90.00
#
_symmetry.space_group_name_H-M   'P 1'
#
loop_
_entity.id
_entity.type
_entity.pdbx_description
1 polymer ?
#
loop_
_entity_poly.entity_id
_entity_poly.type
_entity_poly.pdbx_seq_one_letter_code
_entity_poly.pdbx_strand_id
1 'polypeptide(L)'
;EAAMLGQPVYILTPDVVGVELTGSLPEGVTATDLVLAVTEMLRRQKVVGSFVEFFGEGTASLSVTDRATIANMAPEYGATMGYFPVDAKTVEYMRSTGRSEEECEWFEAWFRSQKLFGIPSAGDIDYTRVLRLALGDIVPSLAGPKRPQDRIALPDMRTSFARQFAQSTADGGFGRSAGELSKRVGSGRDGIDLGHGDVLIAAITSCTNTSNPAVMLAAGLLAKKAVARGLAVAPHIKTSLAPGSRVVTDYLSAAGLLEPLQQLGFALAGYGCTTCIGNAGDLADAFNDAITAEHLVVAAVLSGNRNFEARIHPNIRANYLASPPLVVAFALAGRCNIDLTTEPLGTDRDGVPVFLRELWPSSDEIAELLPLATRPSDYQARYRDLSRDQDLWNAIDGGDGDVYAWPESTYIAEPPFFDRFSLEPPPVTPIEGGRALLLLGDSVTTDHISPAGAFGEQTPAGQWLRAQGVERKAFNSYGSRRGHHDVMIRGTFANVRVRNMMLPADESGARPEGGFTLVDGRQTTVFDAAEHWREQNVPLLVFAGEEYGTGSSRDWAAKGAALLGVRAVVARSFERIHRSNLVGMGVLPLQFLGEESWQSLEIDGSETFHLAGVDGALEPRARLQLTVERSNGQRRQIELLVRIDTPIEATYYRHGGILPFVLRQLLT
;
A
#
# COMPACT_ATOMS: atom_id res chain seq x y z
N GLU A 1 -8.46 -17.43 -4.49
CA GLU A 1 -8.35 -18.70 -5.25
C GLU A 1 -8.94 -19.86 -4.47
N ALA A 2 -8.28 -20.41 -3.45
CA ALA A 2 -8.79 -21.60 -2.72
C ALA A 2 -10.24 -21.48 -2.20
N ALA A 3 -10.64 -20.32 -1.66
CA ALA A 3 -12.01 -20.11 -1.19
C ALA A 3 -13.07 -20.18 -2.30
N MET A 4 -12.72 -19.77 -3.53
CA MET A 4 -13.60 -19.91 -4.70
C MET A 4 -13.80 -21.39 -5.08
N LEU A 5 -12.88 -22.26 -4.69
CA LEU A 5 -12.93 -23.71 -4.87
C LEU A 5 -13.50 -24.43 -3.64
N GLY A 6 -14.23 -23.71 -2.77
CA GLY A 6 -14.93 -24.28 -1.63
C GLY A 6 -14.10 -24.50 -0.36
N GLN A 7 -12.84 -24.06 -0.34
CA GLN A 7 -12.03 -24.13 0.89
C GLN A 7 -12.46 -23.08 1.91
N PRO A 8 -12.63 -23.43 3.19
CA PRO A 8 -12.80 -22.45 4.24
C PRO A 8 -11.59 -21.50 4.33
N VAL A 9 -11.83 -20.25 4.73
CA VAL A 9 -10.76 -19.33 5.12
C VAL A 9 -10.47 -19.57 6.60
N TYR A 10 -9.31 -20.16 6.88
CA TYR A 10 -8.88 -20.41 8.25
C TYR A 10 -8.15 -19.19 8.81
N ILE A 11 -8.57 -18.76 9.99
CA ILE A 11 -7.90 -17.71 10.77
C ILE A 11 -7.75 -18.20 12.21
N LEU A 12 -6.66 -17.82 12.86
CA LEU A 12 -6.61 -17.92 14.33
C LEU A 12 -7.69 -17.03 14.91
N THR A 13 -8.37 -17.50 15.95
CA THR A 13 -9.35 -16.68 16.67
C THR A 13 -8.67 -15.39 17.13
N PRO A 14 -9.08 -14.22 16.61
CA PRO A 14 -8.37 -12.98 16.83
C PRO A 14 -8.79 -12.36 18.17
N ASP A 15 -7.87 -11.63 18.80
CA ASP A 15 -8.23 -10.63 19.81
C ASP A 15 -9.06 -9.52 19.17
N VAL A 16 -10.00 -8.94 19.93
CA VAL A 16 -10.81 -7.80 19.47
C VAL A 16 -10.47 -6.57 20.30
N VAL A 17 -9.95 -5.54 19.64
CA VAL A 17 -9.67 -4.24 20.25
C VAL A 17 -10.86 -3.31 19.98
N GLY A 18 -11.59 -2.96 21.04
CA GLY A 18 -12.66 -1.98 20.98
C GLY A 18 -12.10 -0.56 20.96
N VAL A 19 -12.56 0.27 20.04
CA VAL A 19 -12.24 1.70 19.96
C VAL A 19 -13.51 2.51 20.23
N GLU A 20 -13.58 3.08 21.43
CA GLU A 20 -14.67 3.96 21.86
C GLU A 20 -14.45 5.35 21.25
N LEU A 21 -15.32 5.75 20.34
CA LEU A 21 -15.37 7.11 19.81
C LEU A 21 -16.41 7.92 20.61
N THR A 22 -16.00 9.10 21.09
CA THR A 22 -16.86 10.00 21.89
C THR A 22 -16.92 11.41 21.31
N GLY A 23 -18.00 12.15 21.57
CA GLY A 23 -18.21 13.48 21.01
C GLY A 23 -18.41 13.49 19.50
N SER A 24 -18.09 14.62 18.86
CA SER A 24 -18.24 14.84 17.41
C SER A 24 -17.00 15.51 16.82
N LEU A 25 -16.78 15.35 15.51
CA LEU A 25 -15.69 16.03 14.81
C LEU A 25 -15.91 17.55 14.81
N PRO A 26 -14.85 18.36 15.05
CA PRO A 26 -14.92 19.82 14.93
C PRO A 26 -15.22 20.29 13.50
N GLU A 27 -15.69 21.52 13.36
CA GLU A 27 -15.86 22.15 12.05
C GLU A 27 -14.53 22.20 11.28
N GLY A 28 -14.61 21.91 9.98
CA GLY A 28 -13.45 21.89 9.09
C GLY A 28 -12.55 20.66 9.20
N VAL A 29 -12.81 19.75 10.15
CA VAL A 29 -12.12 18.46 10.26
C VAL A 29 -12.81 17.42 9.37
N THR A 30 -12.02 16.61 8.67
CA THR A 30 -12.51 15.62 7.71
C THR A 30 -12.37 14.19 8.22
N ALA A 31 -13.07 13.25 7.59
CA ALA A 31 -12.87 11.82 7.84
C ALA A 31 -11.43 11.37 7.56
N THR A 32 -10.72 12.05 6.65
CA THR A 32 -9.30 11.79 6.40
C THR A 32 -8.45 12.11 7.63
N ASP A 33 -8.70 13.25 8.28
CA ASP A 33 -7.96 13.65 9.48
C ASP A 33 -8.17 12.65 10.63
N LEU A 34 -9.42 12.18 10.79
CA LEU A 34 -9.78 11.15 11.76
C LEU A 34 -9.05 9.82 11.48
N VAL A 35 -9.07 9.32 10.24
CA VAL A 35 -8.40 8.04 9.94
C VAL A 35 -6.89 8.13 10.12
N LEU A 36 -6.26 9.27 9.82
CA LEU A 36 -4.83 9.46 10.08
C LEU A 36 -4.51 9.41 11.58
N ALA A 37 -5.35 10.03 12.41
CA ALA A 37 -5.23 9.96 13.87
C ALA A 37 -5.42 8.53 14.41
N VAL A 38 -6.44 7.83 13.92
CA VAL A 38 -6.71 6.43 14.26
C VAL A 38 -5.54 5.54 13.84
N THR A 39 -4.98 5.78 12.65
CA THR A 39 -3.84 5.00 12.13
C THR A 39 -2.60 5.17 13.01
N GLU A 40 -2.26 6.41 13.38
CA GLU A 40 -1.19 6.71 14.32
C GLU A 40 -1.42 6.01 15.67
N MET A 41 -2.61 6.16 16.25
CA MET A 41 -2.96 5.58 17.54
C MET A 41 -2.84 4.05 17.52
N LEU A 42 -3.47 3.38 16.57
CA LEU A 42 -3.52 1.92 16.51
C LEU A 42 -2.15 1.29 16.20
N ARG A 43 -1.30 1.96 15.41
CA ARG A 43 0.10 1.52 15.23
C ARG A 43 0.89 1.57 16.53
N ARG A 44 0.75 2.63 17.32
CA ARG A 44 1.38 2.70 18.65
C ARG A 44 0.89 1.59 19.58
N GLN A 45 -0.36 1.15 19.41
CA GLN A 45 -0.98 0.09 20.22
C GLN A 45 -0.69 -1.34 19.75
N LYS A 46 0.04 -1.50 18.62
CA LYS A 46 0.51 -2.78 18.05
C LYS A 46 -0.62 -3.81 17.85
N VAL A 47 -1.68 -3.43 17.14
CA VAL A 47 -2.88 -4.28 16.91
C VAL A 47 -2.73 -5.31 15.78
N VAL A 48 -1.50 -5.74 15.48
CA VAL A 48 -1.24 -6.66 14.36
C VAL A 48 -1.88 -8.02 14.62
N GLY A 49 -2.72 -8.48 13.69
CA GLY A 49 -3.44 -9.75 13.78
C GLY A 49 -4.76 -9.69 14.56
N SER A 50 -5.02 -8.60 15.28
CA SER A 50 -6.30 -8.36 15.97
C SER A 50 -7.39 -7.89 15.01
N PHE A 51 -8.64 -8.01 15.44
CA PHE A 51 -9.76 -7.24 14.90
C PHE A 51 -9.85 -5.91 15.65
N VAL A 52 -10.25 -4.85 14.96
CA VAL A 52 -10.60 -3.57 15.59
C VAL A 52 -12.08 -3.35 15.37
N GLU A 53 -12.81 -3.07 16.44
CA GLU A 53 -14.24 -2.76 16.39
C GLU A 53 -14.48 -1.37 16.97
N PHE A 54 -15.20 -0.53 16.24
CA PHE A 54 -15.52 0.84 16.65
C PHE A 54 -16.90 0.89 17.29
N PHE A 55 -17.01 1.55 18.44
CA PHE A 55 -18.25 1.67 19.22
C PHE A 55 -18.38 3.04 19.89
N GLY A 56 -19.48 3.27 20.63
CA GLY A 56 -19.73 4.52 21.34
C GLY A 56 -20.47 5.60 20.53
N GLU A 57 -20.89 6.66 21.21
CA GLU A 57 -21.73 7.73 20.63
C GLU A 57 -21.10 8.43 19.42
N GLY A 58 -19.78 8.63 19.43
CA GLY A 58 -19.06 9.24 18.32
C GLY A 58 -19.05 8.34 17.10
N THR A 59 -19.07 7.02 17.28
CA THR A 59 -19.19 6.07 16.16
C THR A 59 -20.58 6.18 15.51
N ALA A 60 -21.63 6.34 16.32
CA ALA A 60 -22.98 6.57 15.83
C ALA A 60 -23.12 7.92 15.10
N SER A 61 -22.32 8.93 15.44
CA SER A 61 -22.36 10.25 14.79
C SER A 61 -21.72 10.28 13.39
N LEU A 62 -20.83 9.34 13.05
CA LEU A 62 -20.17 9.26 11.73
C LEU A 62 -21.12 8.78 10.63
N SER A 63 -20.93 9.26 9.40
CA SER A 63 -21.61 8.71 8.21
C SER A 63 -21.00 7.37 7.81
N VAL A 64 -21.71 6.56 7.01
CA VAL A 64 -21.17 5.27 6.50
C VAL A 64 -19.91 5.49 5.67
N THR A 65 -19.83 6.59 4.92
CA THR A 65 -18.65 6.92 4.13
C THR A 65 -17.46 7.34 4.99
N ASP A 66 -17.68 7.99 6.14
CA ASP A 66 -16.60 8.27 7.10
C ASP A 66 -16.08 6.97 7.73
N ARG A 67 -17.01 6.09 8.13
CA ARG A 67 -16.68 4.75 8.66
C ARG A 67 -15.88 3.94 7.64
N ALA A 68 -16.28 3.98 6.37
CA ALA A 68 -15.57 3.31 5.28
C ALA A 68 -14.15 3.87 5.07
N THR A 69 -13.94 5.18 5.19
CA THR A 69 -12.60 5.79 5.16
C THR A 69 -11.72 5.24 6.29
N ILE A 70 -12.25 5.09 7.50
CA ILE A 70 -11.51 4.55 8.65
C ILE A 70 -11.22 3.04 8.50
N ALA A 71 -12.23 2.27 8.10
CA ALA A 71 -12.11 0.83 7.87
C ALA A 71 -11.14 0.50 6.73
N ASN A 72 -11.08 1.34 5.69
CA ASN A 72 -10.18 1.17 4.55
C ASN A 72 -8.70 1.09 4.96
N MET A 73 -8.29 1.86 5.97
CA MET A 73 -6.90 1.91 6.42
C MET A 73 -6.52 0.80 7.42
N ALA A 74 -7.36 -0.23 7.59
CA ALA A 74 -7.04 -1.37 8.47
C ALA A 74 -5.68 -2.02 8.24
N PRO A 75 -5.26 -2.28 6.98
CA PRO A 75 -3.92 -2.78 6.71
C PRO A 75 -2.83 -1.79 7.13
N GLU A 76 -3.10 -0.48 7.04
CA GLU A 76 -2.16 0.57 7.38
C GLU A 76 -1.98 0.75 8.89
N TYR A 77 -2.94 0.37 9.74
CA TYR A 77 -2.72 0.22 11.18
C TYR A 77 -2.45 -1.21 11.68
N GLY A 78 -2.47 -2.19 10.76
CA GLY A 78 -2.03 -3.56 10.99
C GLY A 78 -3.12 -4.52 11.47
N ALA A 79 -4.35 -4.04 11.67
CA ALA A 79 -5.47 -4.90 12.03
C ALA A 79 -5.87 -5.79 10.85
N THR A 80 -6.46 -6.95 11.15
CA THR A 80 -7.05 -7.80 10.10
C THR A 80 -8.26 -7.14 9.46
N MET A 81 -9.04 -6.37 10.25
CA MET A 81 -10.17 -5.56 9.79
C MET A 81 -10.45 -4.41 10.77
N GLY A 82 -11.08 -3.35 10.26
CA GLY A 82 -11.75 -2.32 11.07
C GLY A 82 -13.26 -2.46 10.89
N TYR A 83 -13.96 -2.87 11.95
CA TYR A 83 -15.38 -3.18 11.94
C TYR A 83 -16.22 -2.04 12.52
N PHE A 84 -17.27 -1.68 11.80
CA PHE A 84 -18.32 -0.80 12.29
C PHE A 84 -19.64 -1.59 12.28
N PRO A 85 -20.33 -1.72 13.42
CA PRO A 85 -21.60 -2.43 13.49
C PRO A 85 -22.67 -1.82 12.56
N VAL A 86 -23.59 -2.66 12.11
CA VAL A 86 -24.70 -2.25 11.24
C VAL A 86 -25.71 -1.46 12.06
N ASP A 87 -26.08 -0.27 11.61
CA ASP A 87 -27.07 0.59 12.27
C ASP A 87 -28.00 1.26 11.24
N ALA A 88 -28.82 2.21 11.72
CA ALA A 88 -29.76 2.95 10.88
C ALA A 88 -29.07 3.72 9.74
N LYS A 89 -27.84 4.22 9.95
CA LYS A 89 -27.08 4.93 8.91
C LYS A 89 -26.63 3.98 7.80
N THR A 90 -26.32 2.72 8.13
CA THR A 90 -26.05 1.68 7.12
C THR A 90 -27.26 1.46 6.21
N VAL A 91 -28.46 1.36 6.79
CA VAL A 91 -29.71 1.18 6.04
C VAL A 91 -30.02 2.43 5.19
N GLU A 92 -29.84 3.62 5.76
CA GLU A 92 -29.99 4.89 5.04
C GLU A 92 -29.05 4.97 3.83
N TYR A 93 -27.78 4.58 3.98
CA TYR A 93 -26.82 4.53 2.90
C TYR A 93 -27.20 3.52 1.81
N MET A 94 -27.73 2.35 2.17
CA MET A 94 -28.25 1.39 1.19
C MET A 94 -29.38 2.00 0.36
N ARG A 95 -30.33 2.68 1.03
CA ARG A 95 -31.44 3.37 0.37
C ARG A 95 -30.94 4.49 -0.54
N SER A 96 -30.04 5.35 -0.05
CA SER A 96 -29.49 6.48 -0.83
C SER A 96 -28.68 6.02 -2.05
N THR A 97 -28.13 4.82 -2.00
CA THR A 97 -27.37 4.21 -3.11
C THR A 97 -28.24 3.32 -4.00
N GLY A 98 -29.58 3.40 -3.91
CA GLY A 98 -30.48 2.81 -4.89
C GLY A 98 -30.95 1.39 -4.61
N ARG A 99 -30.74 0.86 -3.41
CA ARG A 99 -31.33 -0.44 -3.01
C ARG A 99 -32.82 -0.23 -2.77
N SER A 100 -33.61 -1.25 -3.06
CA SER A 100 -35.06 -1.18 -2.89
C SER A 100 -35.44 -1.10 -1.41
N GLU A 101 -36.64 -0.59 -1.12
CA GLU A 101 -37.13 -0.52 0.26
C GLU A 101 -37.26 -1.93 0.87
N GLU A 102 -37.74 -2.90 0.09
CA GLU A 102 -37.83 -4.30 0.53
C GLU A 102 -36.46 -4.87 0.92
N GLU A 103 -35.42 -4.66 0.11
CA GLU A 103 -34.05 -5.10 0.46
C GLU A 103 -33.55 -4.43 1.74
N CYS A 104 -33.86 -3.15 1.95
CA CYS A 104 -33.46 -2.40 3.15
C CYS A 104 -34.17 -2.93 4.41
N GLU A 105 -35.49 -3.15 4.33
CA GLU A 105 -36.30 -3.70 5.42
C GLU A 105 -35.84 -5.12 5.80
N TRP A 106 -35.59 -5.98 4.81
CA TRP A 106 -35.08 -7.33 5.02
C TRP A 106 -33.70 -7.32 5.65
N PHE A 107 -32.80 -6.47 5.15
CA PHE A 107 -31.45 -6.32 5.69
C PHE A 107 -31.49 -5.90 7.16
N GLU A 108 -32.29 -4.87 7.50
CA GLU A 108 -32.45 -4.42 8.88
C GLU A 108 -33.06 -5.53 9.78
N ALA A 109 -34.15 -6.16 9.35
CA ALA A 109 -34.81 -7.23 10.09
C ALA A 109 -33.85 -8.40 10.37
N TRP A 110 -33.01 -8.77 9.39
CA TRP A 110 -32.00 -9.83 9.54
C TRP A 110 -31.01 -9.52 10.67
N PHE A 111 -30.41 -8.33 10.69
CA PHE A 111 -29.45 -7.95 11.74
C PHE A 111 -30.11 -7.76 13.10
N ARG A 112 -31.34 -7.22 13.14
CA ARG A 112 -32.12 -7.11 14.38
C ARG A 112 -32.45 -8.47 14.99
N SER A 113 -32.87 -9.45 14.17
CA SER A 113 -33.23 -10.78 14.64
C SER A 113 -32.06 -11.51 15.31
N GLN A 114 -30.83 -11.23 14.87
CA GLN A 114 -29.58 -11.76 15.42
C GLN A 114 -29.03 -10.94 16.59
N LYS A 115 -29.66 -9.81 16.94
CA LYS A 115 -29.16 -8.84 17.93
C LYS A 115 -27.80 -8.22 17.54
N LEU A 116 -27.60 -8.01 16.24
CA LEU A 116 -26.39 -7.42 15.64
C LEU A 116 -26.68 -6.05 14.99
N PHE A 117 -27.75 -5.36 15.42
CA PHE A 117 -28.15 -4.05 14.89
C PHE A 117 -28.03 -2.96 15.96
N GLY A 118 -27.31 -1.89 15.63
CA GLY A 118 -27.01 -0.76 16.49
C GLY A 118 -25.52 -0.65 16.82
N ILE A 119 -25.06 0.57 17.09
CA ILE A 119 -23.71 0.80 17.60
C ILE A 119 -23.69 0.47 19.11
N PRO A 120 -22.82 -0.43 19.59
CA PRO A 120 -22.69 -0.75 21.01
C PRO A 120 -22.26 0.46 21.84
N SER A 121 -22.75 0.52 23.08
CA SER A 121 -22.32 1.45 24.10
C SER A 121 -21.18 0.86 24.94
N ALA A 122 -20.51 1.70 25.73
CA ALA A 122 -19.51 1.24 26.67
C ALA A 122 -20.11 0.24 27.68
N GLY A 123 -19.53 -0.96 27.72
CA GLY A 123 -19.99 -2.07 28.58
C GLY A 123 -20.92 -3.08 27.91
N ASP A 124 -21.36 -2.84 26.67
CA ASP A 124 -22.23 -3.80 25.95
C ASP A 124 -21.45 -5.02 25.43
N ILE A 125 -20.16 -4.86 25.15
CA ILE A 125 -19.28 -5.91 24.60
C ILE A 125 -17.99 -6.00 25.41
N ASP A 126 -17.61 -7.23 25.75
CA ASP A 126 -16.35 -7.55 26.43
C ASP A 126 -15.20 -7.66 25.43
N TYR A 127 -14.57 -6.52 25.12
CA TYR A 127 -13.39 -6.47 24.25
C TYR A 127 -12.13 -6.95 24.98
N THR A 128 -11.18 -7.55 24.25
CA THR A 128 -9.86 -7.91 24.79
C THR A 128 -9.15 -6.68 25.35
N ARG A 129 -9.25 -5.55 24.66
CA ARG A 129 -8.70 -4.24 25.04
C ARG A 129 -9.64 -3.14 24.57
N VAL A 130 -9.75 -2.07 25.37
CA VAL A 130 -10.52 -0.87 25.00
C VAL A 130 -9.57 0.31 24.87
N LEU A 131 -9.67 1.03 23.75
CA LEU A 131 -9.02 2.31 23.48
C LEU A 131 -10.09 3.39 23.38
N ARG A 132 -9.77 4.62 23.76
CA ARG A 132 -10.69 5.75 23.71
C ARG A 132 -10.13 6.85 22.85
N LEU A 133 -10.98 7.45 22.02
CA LEU A 133 -10.65 8.60 21.19
C LEU A 133 -11.80 9.61 21.22
N ALA A 134 -11.51 10.81 21.70
CA ALA A 134 -12.44 11.93 21.62
C ALA A 134 -12.35 12.55 20.23
N LEU A 135 -13.48 12.61 19.51
CA LEU A 135 -13.52 13.19 18.17
C LEU A 135 -13.23 14.69 18.17
N GLY A 136 -13.50 15.38 19.28
CA GLY A 136 -13.19 16.81 19.47
C GLY A 136 -11.70 17.15 19.47
N ASP A 137 -10.82 16.17 19.72
CA ASP A 137 -9.36 16.38 19.75
C ASP A 137 -8.71 16.23 18.36
N ILE A 138 -9.49 15.86 17.34
CA ILE A 138 -8.99 15.68 15.98
C ILE A 138 -8.74 17.05 15.34
N VAL A 139 -7.56 17.20 14.75
CA VAL A 139 -7.13 18.41 14.04
C VAL A 139 -6.84 18.10 12.57
N PRO A 140 -6.96 19.09 11.67
CA PRO A 140 -6.53 18.93 10.28
C PRO A 140 -5.07 18.47 10.21
N SER A 141 -4.79 17.44 9.42
CA SER A 141 -3.47 16.80 9.39
C SER A 141 -3.16 16.14 8.05
N LEU A 142 -1.87 15.87 7.85
CA LEU A 142 -1.35 15.02 6.80
C LEU A 142 -0.63 13.84 7.42
N ALA A 143 -0.27 12.83 6.62
CA ALA A 143 0.68 11.81 7.05
C ALA A 143 1.80 11.61 6.04
N GLY A 144 3.05 11.55 6.52
CA GLY A 144 4.23 11.38 5.67
C GLY A 144 5.53 11.83 6.31
N PRO A 145 6.63 11.89 5.54
CA PRO A 145 6.71 11.74 4.08
C PRO A 145 6.78 10.29 3.57
N LYS A 146 6.89 9.30 4.47
CA LYS A 146 7.26 7.92 4.09
C LYS A 146 6.32 6.85 4.60
N ARG A 147 5.51 7.12 5.63
CA ARG A 147 4.63 6.12 6.24
C ARG A 147 3.24 6.70 6.55
N PRO A 148 2.16 5.89 6.49
CA PRO A 148 0.80 6.35 6.76
C PRO A 148 0.54 6.77 8.21
N GLN A 149 1.31 6.22 9.16
CA GLN A 149 1.18 6.51 10.58
C GLN A 149 1.99 7.75 11.04
N ASP A 150 2.80 8.34 10.15
CA ASP A 150 3.59 9.53 10.45
C ASP A 150 2.71 10.79 10.34
N ARG A 151 1.72 10.92 11.22
CA ARG A 151 0.79 12.06 11.23
C ARG A 151 1.51 13.36 11.58
N ILE A 152 1.20 14.42 10.85
CA ILE A 152 1.70 15.79 11.02
C ILE A 152 0.48 16.70 11.07
N ALA A 153 0.28 17.42 12.17
CA ALA A 153 -0.77 18.43 12.25
C ALA A 153 -0.49 19.54 11.22
N LEU A 154 -1.53 20.11 10.62
CA LEU A 154 -1.39 21.07 9.52
C LEU A 154 -0.45 22.27 9.85
N PRO A 155 -0.47 22.87 11.06
CA PRO A 155 0.47 23.94 11.42
C PRO A 155 1.94 23.51 11.47
N ASP A 156 2.20 22.22 11.72
CA ASP A 156 3.54 21.67 11.91
C ASP A 156 4.20 21.23 10.60
N MET A 157 3.54 21.40 9.45
CA MET A 157 4.06 20.91 8.16
C MET A 157 5.43 21.50 7.81
N ARG A 158 5.60 22.82 7.95
CA ARG A 158 6.88 23.49 7.70
C ARG A 158 8.00 22.97 8.62
N THR A 159 7.74 22.92 9.92
CA THR A 159 8.73 22.54 10.93
C THR A 159 9.09 21.06 10.83
N SER A 160 8.09 20.20 10.59
CA SER A 160 8.29 18.77 10.38
C SER A 160 9.12 18.50 9.13
N PHE A 161 8.80 19.15 7.99
CA PHE A 161 9.59 19.01 6.77
C PHE A 161 11.05 19.41 7.00
N ALA A 162 11.30 20.58 7.60
CA ALA A 162 12.65 21.06 7.86
C ALA A 162 13.45 20.11 8.78
N ARG A 163 12.80 19.55 9.80
CA ARG A 163 13.40 18.54 10.69
C ARG A 163 13.74 17.26 9.92
N GLN A 164 12.80 16.72 9.16
CA GLN A 164 12.99 15.49 8.37
C GLN A 164 14.03 15.68 7.26
N PHE A 165 14.14 16.89 6.70
CA PHE A 165 15.15 17.28 5.73
C PHE A 165 16.57 17.10 6.29
N ALA A 166 16.81 17.62 7.49
CA ALA A 166 18.11 17.55 8.15
C ALA A 166 18.43 16.20 8.82
N GLN A 167 17.39 15.46 9.24
CA GLN A 167 17.54 14.18 9.91
C GLN A 167 18.26 13.15 9.03
N SER A 168 19.08 12.29 9.65
CA SER A 168 19.84 11.25 8.94
C SER A 168 18.93 10.29 8.20
N THR A 169 19.45 9.67 7.12
CA THR A 169 18.70 8.63 6.39
C THR A 169 18.48 7.38 7.23
N ALA A 170 19.36 7.09 8.19
CA ALA A 170 19.22 5.99 9.14
C ALA A 170 18.03 6.21 10.09
N ASP A 171 17.79 7.46 10.50
CA ASP A 171 16.67 7.83 11.38
C ASP A 171 15.38 8.15 10.59
N GLY A 172 15.35 7.83 9.29
CA GLY A 172 14.17 8.02 8.43
C GLY A 172 14.05 9.39 7.75
N GLY A 173 15.02 10.28 7.94
CA GLY A 173 15.10 11.59 7.27
C GLY A 173 15.66 11.55 5.85
N PHE A 174 16.07 12.72 5.35
CA PHE A 174 16.62 12.90 4.01
C PHE A 174 18.14 13.12 3.98
N GLY A 175 18.77 13.37 5.12
CA GLY A 175 20.23 13.50 5.28
C GLY A 175 20.83 14.72 4.59
N ARG A 176 20.10 15.86 4.56
CA ARG A 176 20.53 17.08 3.88
C ARG A 176 21.02 18.15 4.85
N SER A 177 21.84 19.08 4.38
CA SER A 177 22.21 20.23 5.19
C SER A 177 21.04 21.21 5.26
N ALA A 178 20.72 21.72 6.45
CA ALA A 178 19.62 22.68 6.63
C ALA A 178 19.77 23.94 5.74
N GLY A 179 21.01 24.34 5.43
CA GLY A 179 21.29 25.48 4.54
C GLY A 179 20.91 25.24 3.07
N GLU A 180 20.68 23.99 2.67
CA GLU A 180 20.24 23.64 1.31
C GLU A 180 18.73 23.81 1.13
N LEU A 181 17.94 23.97 2.20
CA LEU A 181 16.47 23.95 2.12
C LEU A 181 15.91 25.05 1.20
N SER A 182 16.58 26.20 1.11
CA SER A 182 16.20 27.31 0.22
C SER A 182 16.78 27.21 -1.19
N LYS A 183 17.53 26.16 -1.52
CA LYS A 183 18.14 25.97 -2.84
C LYS A 183 17.05 25.84 -3.90
N ARG A 184 17.21 26.62 -4.97
CA ARG A 184 16.41 26.54 -6.20
C ARG A 184 17.34 26.29 -7.37
N VAL A 185 16.90 25.49 -8.33
CA VAL A 185 17.66 25.10 -9.52
C VAL A 185 16.77 25.19 -10.75
N GLY A 186 17.33 25.65 -11.87
CA GLY A 186 16.59 25.73 -13.12
C GLY A 186 16.15 24.34 -13.57
N SER A 187 14.87 24.19 -13.90
CA SER A 187 14.30 22.89 -14.23
C SER A 187 14.56 22.44 -15.68
N GLY A 188 15.34 23.21 -16.45
CA GLY A 188 15.47 23.05 -17.90
C GLY A 188 14.21 23.46 -18.70
N ARG A 189 13.21 24.08 -18.06
CA ARG A 189 12.04 24.69 -18.72
C ARG A 189 11.98 26.17 -18.38
N ASP A 190 11.67 26.98 -19.39
CA ASP A 190 11.67 28.44 -19.27
C ASP A 190 10.73 28.91 -18.15
N GLY A 191 11.28 29.69 -17.22
CA GLY A 191 10.54 30.31 -16.11
C GLY A 191 10.14 29.36 -14.98
N ILE A 192 10.70 28.14 -14.92
CA ILE A 192 10.40 27.17 -13.87
C ILE A 192 11.69 26.78 -13.13
N ASP A 193 11.76 27.14 -11.85
CA ASP A 193 12.77 26.65 -10.92
C ASP A 193 12.16 25.60 -9.99
N LEU A 194 12.94 24.59 -9.65
CA LEU A 194 12.58 23.56 -8.67
C LEU A 194 13.43 23.72 -7.41
N GLY A 195 12.87 23.37 -6.26
CA GLY A 195 13.56 23.36 -4.98
C GLY A 195 13.04 22.29 -4.03
N HIS A 196 13.64 22.24 -2.85
CA HIS A 196 13.21 21.30 -1.82
C HIS A 196 11.82 21.68 -1.29
N GLY A 197 10.94 20.69 -1.17
CA GLY A 197 9.57 20.85 -0.71
C GLY A 197 8.56 21.23 -1.79
N ASP A 198 8.97 21.47 -3.04
CA ASP A 198 8.00 21.72 -4.12
C ASP A 198 7.09 20.52 -4.35
N VAL A 199 5.79 20.79 -4.53
CA VAL A 199 4.80 19.78 -4.86
C VAL A 199 4.82 19.58 -6.37
N LEU A 200 5.21 18.40 -6.83
CA LEU A 200 5.20 18.06 -8.27
C LEU A 200 4.02 17.17 -8.67
N ILE A 201 3.38 16.51 -7.70
CA ILE A 201 2.18 15.72 -7.92
C ILE A 201 1.14 16.09 -6.87
N ALA A 202 -0.06 16.44 -7.31
CA ALA A 202 -1.21 16.66 -6.45
C ALA A 202 -2.40 15.85 -6.97
N ALA A 203 -2.77 14.78 -6.28
CA ALA A 203 -3.74 13.80 -6.80
C ALA A 203 -4.94 13.60 -5.87
N ILE A 204 -6.13 13.95 -6.38
CA ILE A 204 -7.39 13.49 -5.80
C ILE A 204 -7.64 12.09 -6.34
N THR A 205 -7.42 11.06 -5.53
CA THR A 205 -7.35 9.66 -5.94
C THR A 205 -7.83 8.75 -4.81
N SER A 206 -7.75 7.43 -5.01
CA SER A 206 -8.08 6.37 -4.05
C SER A 206 -9.56 6.23 -3.71
N CYS A 207 -9.97 4.97 -3.55
CA CYS A 207 -11.27 4.62 -2.98
C CYS A 207 -11.42 5.09 -1.51
N THR A 208 -10.32 5.33 -0.80
CA THR A 208 -10.32 5.80 0.60
C THR A 208 -11.12 7.08 0.80
N ASN A 209 -10.97 8.05 -0.13
CA ASN A 209 -11.56 9.38 -0.01
C ASN A 209 -12.55 9.69 -1.15
N THR A 210 -12.34 9.17 -2.37
CA THR A 210 -13.24 9.48 -3.49
C THR A 210 -14.61 8.80 -3.38
N SER A 211 -14.77 7.85 -2.45
CA SER A 211 -16.06 7.25 -2.10
C SER A 211 -16.86 8.09 -1.11
N ASN A 212 -16.26 9.12 -0.51
CA ASN A 212 -16.88 9.99 0.49
C ASN A 212 -17.29 11.33 -0.15
N PRO A 213 -18.60 11.56 -0.38
CA PRO A 213 -19.06 12.78 -1.04
C PRO A 213 -18.71 14.07 -0.30
N ALA A 214 -18.70 14.06 1.03
CA ALA A 214 -18.47 15.27 1.81
C ALA A 214 -17.09 15.88 1.51
N VAL A 215 -16.03 15.06 1.48
CA VAL A 215 -14.68 15.54 1.17
C VAL A 215 -14.48 15.88 -0.31
N MET A 216 -15.21 15.21 -1.21
CA MET A 216 -15.17 15.53 -2.65
C MET A 216 -15.87 16.85 -2.96
N LEU A 217 -17.04 17.09 -2.35
CA LEU A 217 -17.75 18.36 -2.42
C LEU A 217 -16.92 19.49 -1.78
N ALA A 218 -16.28 19.23 -0.64
CA ALA A 218 -15.38 20.19 0.00
C ALA A 218 -14.22 20.60 -0.92
N ALA A 219 -13.57 19.64 -1.60
CA ALA A 219 -12.51 19.93 -2.57
C ALA A 219 -13.01 20.79 -3.73
N GLY A 220 -14.20 20.47 -4.26
CA GLY A 220 -14.83 21.24 -5.32
C GLY A 220 -15.21 22.67 -4.90
N LEU A 221 -15.76 22.84 -3.70
CA LEU A 221 -16.10 24.15 -3.13
C LEU A 221 -14.84 25.01 -2.91
N LEU A 222 -13.78 24.43 -2.36
CA LEU A 222 -12.49 25.10 -2.20
C LEU A 222 -11.95 25.54 -3.57
N ALA A 223 -11.99 24.66 -4.57
CA ALA A 223 -11.57 24.99 -5.93
C ALA A 223 -12.41 26.14 -6.53
N LYS A 224 -13.73 26.11 -6.36
CA LYS A 224 -14.64 27.17 -6.80
C LYS A 224 -14.30 28.52 -6.17
N LYS A 225 -14.07 28.56 -4.85
CA LYS A 225 -13.67 29.79 -4.14
C LYS A 225 -12.29 30.27 -4.60
N ALA A 226 -11.33 29.37 -4.76
CA ALA A 226 -9.97 29.70 -5.24
C ALA A 226 -9.98 30.33 -6.64
N VAL A 227 -10.71 29.72 -7.58
CA VAL A 227 -10.88 30.22 -8.96
C VAL A 227 -11.58 31.57 -8.97
N ALA A 228 -12.62 31.77 -8.14
CA ALA A 228 -13.31 33.06 -8.03
C ALA A 228 -12.39 34.18 -7.51
N ARG A 229 -11.41 33.84 -6.65
CA ARG A 229 -10.35 34.75 -6.20
C ARG A 229 -9.19 34.86 -7.21
N GLY A 230 -9.25 34.16 -8.34
CA GLY A 230 -8.25 34.23 -9.41
C GLY A 230 -6.94 33.49 -9.10
N LEU A 231 -6.95 32.56 -8.14
CA LEU A 231 -5.81 31.69 -7.90
C LEU A 231 -5.69 30.63 -9.01
N ALA A 232 -4.47 30.17 -9.25
CA ALA A 232 -4.15 29.10 -10.20
C ALA A 232 -3.06 28.20 -9.63
N VAL A 233 -3.03 26.94 -10.10
CA VAL A 233 -1.98 25.98 -9.75
C VAL A 233 -0.77 26.19 -10.66
N ALA A 234 0.44 26.09 -10.11
CA ALA A 234 1.66 26.26 -10.88
C ALA A 234 1.81 25.17 -11.97
N PRO A 235 2.35 25.51 -13.16
CA PRO A 235 2.33 24.62 -14.33
C PRO A 235 3.25 23.40 -14.22
N HIS A 236 4.17 23.38 -13.24
CA HIS A 236 5.05 22.23 -12.99
C HIS A 236 4.37 21.13 -12.14
N ILE A 237 3.19 21.41 -11.58
CA ILE A 237 2.47 20.48 -10.71
C ILE A 237 1.55 19.61 -11.55
N LYS A 238 1.77 18.30 -11.49
CA LYS A 238 0.90 17.31 -12.12
C LYS A 238 -0.33 17.06 -11.25
N THR A 239 -1.41 17.77 -11.55
CA THR A 239 -2.71 17.61 -10.91
C THR A 239 -3.53 16.49 -11.56
N SER A 240 -4.36 15.80 -10.78
CA SER A 240 -5.26 14.76 -11.31
C SER A 240 -6.47 14.50 -10.42
N LEU A 241 -7.62 14.24 -11.04
CA LEU A 241 -8.83 13.72 -10.40
C LEU A 241 -9.09 12.30 -10.92
N ALA A 242 -9.05 11.32 -10.03
CA ALA A 242 -9.30 9.91 -10.34
C ALA A 242 -10.33 9.31 -9.37
N PRO A 243 -11.63 9.46 -9.65
CA PRO A 243 -12.69 8.96 -8.79
C PRO A 243 -12.81 7.44 -8.83
N GLY A 244 -13.26 6.85 -7.72
CA GLY A 244 -13.58 5.42 -7.66
C GLY A 244 -14.84 5.01 -8.44
N SER A 245 -15.69 5.98 -8.83
CA SER A 245 -16.94 5.73 -9.57
C SER A 245 -17.34 6.94 -10.42
N ARG A 246 -18.10 6.68 -11.50
CA ARG A 246 -18.73 7.70 -12.36
C ARG A 246 -19.77 8.56 -11.61
N VAL A 247 -20.34 8.05 -10.51
CA VAL A 247 -21.28 8.82 -9.68
C VAL A 247 -20.63 10.09 -9.12
N VAL A 248 -19.31 10.06 -8.85
CA VAL A 248 -18.56 11.21 -8.34
C VAL A 248 -18.58 12.37 -9.31
N THR A 249 -18.29 12.11 -10.58
CA THR A 249 -18.32 13.15 -11.61
C THR A 249 -19.74 13.65 -11.87
N ASP A 250 -20.75 12.81 -11.70
CA ASP A 250 -22.16 13.20 -11.90
C ASP A 250 -22.58 14.25 -10.88
N TYR A 251 -22.36 14.01 -9.59
CA TYR A 251 -22.74 14.99 -8.57
C TYR A 251 -21.83 16.23 -8.56
N LEU A 252 -20.53 16.08 -8.85
CA LEU A 252 -19.63 17.25 -8.98
C LEU A 252 -20.02 18.13 -10.16
N SER A 253 -20.48 17.55 -11.26
CA SER A 253 -21.00 18.30 -12.40
C SER A 253 -22.33 18.97 -12.06
N ALA A 254 -23.26 18.24 -11.44
CA ALA A 254 -24.55 18.78 -11.02
C ALA A 254 -24.42 19.93 -10.02
N ALA A 255 -23.40 19.89 -9.15
CA ALA A 255 -23.09 20.95 -8.19
C ALA A 255 -22.31 22.13 -8.80
N GLY A 256 -21.91 22.07 -10.07
CA GLY A 256 -21.08 23.08 -10.71
C GLY A 256 -19.66 23.17 -10.12
N LEU A 257 -19.14 22.05 -9.60
CA LEU A 257 -17.84 21.96 -8.93
C LEU A 257 -16.76 21.26 -9.76
N LEU A 258 -17.15 20.46 -10.77
CA LEU A 258 -16.19 19.79 -11.65
C LEU A 258 -15.38 20.77 -12.50
N GLU A 259 -16.02 21.80 -13.04
CA GLU A 259 -15.34 22.81 -13.88
C GLU A 259 -14.29 23.61 -13.09
N PRO A 260 -14.56 24.16 -11.89
CA PRO A 260 -13.52 24.78 -11.08
C PRO A 260 -12.33 23.86 -10.75
N LEU A 261 -12.60 22.58 -10.48
CA LEU A 261 -11.52 21.59 -10.30
C LEU A 261 -10.66 21.47 -11.56
N GLN A 262 -11.29 21.38 -12.74
CA GLN A 262 -10.60 21.34 -14.03
C GLN A 262 -9.77 22.61 -14.30
N GLN A 263 -10.27 23.80 -13.95
CA GLN A 263 -9.53 25.06 -14.10
C GLN A 263 -8.25 25.10 -13.25
N LEU A 264 -8.25 24.42 -12.10
CA LEU A 264 -7.04 24.21 -11.27
C LEU A 264 -6.20 22.99 -11.72
N GLY A 265 -6.53 22.38 -12.86
CA GLY A 265 -5.82 21.24 -13.45
C GLY A 265 -6.25 19.87 -12.92
N PHE A 266 -7.19 19.79 -11.96
CA PHE A 266 -7.78 18.53 -11.50
C PHE A 266 -8.81 17.98 -12.49
N ALA A 267 -8.39 17.81 -13.74
CA ALA A 267 -9.17 17.16 -14.76
C ALA A 267 -9.34 15.67 -14.47
N LEU A 268 -10.46 15.11 -14.95
CA LEU A 268 -10.74 13.68 -14.85
C LEU A 268 -9.66 12.90 -15.62
N ALA A 269 -8.78 12.24 -14.88
CA ALA A 269 -7.71 11.42 -15.45
C ALA A 269 -8.18 9.98 -15.75
N GLY A 270 -9.22 9.51 -15.06
CA GLY A 270 -9.82 8.19 -15.27
C GLY A 270 -10.51 7.65 -14.02
N TYR A 271 -11.23 6.55 -14.16
CA TYR A 271 -11.89 5.85 -13.04
C TYR A 271 -11.07 4.63 -12.66
N GLY A 272 -10.36 4.69 -11.53
CA GLY A 272 -9.49 3.61 -11.07
C GLY A 272 -8.42 4.08 -10.08
N CYS A 273 -7.53 3.16 -9.69
CA CYS A 273 -6.55 3.43 -8.63
C CYS A 273 -5.53 4.53 -8.97
N THR A 274 -5.12 4.65 -10.24
CA THR A 274 -4.18 5.68 -10.75
C THR A 274 -2.99 5.95 -9.79
N THR A 275 -2.78 7.18 -9.34
CA THR A 275 -1.71 7.61 -8.45
C THR A 275 -1.68 6.83 -7.12
N CYS A 276 -2.82 6.37 -6.59
CA CYS A 276 -2.86 5.60 -5.35
C CYS A 276 -2.06 4.28 -5.41
N ILE A 277 -1.98 3.64 -6.58
CA ILE A 277 -1.20 2.41 -6.79
C ILE A 277 0.19 2.69 -7.41
N GLY A 278 0.57 3.95 -7.57
CA GLY A 278 1.80 4.35 -8.25
C GLY A 278 1.68 4.54 -9.76
N ASN A 279 0.48 4.42 -10.32
CA ASN A 279 0.22 4.74 -11.73
C ASN A 279 -0.01 6.25 -11.88
N ALA A 280 0.94 7.05 -11.40
CA ALA A 280 0.91 8.50 -11.51
C ALA A 280 1.30 9.00 -12.92
N GLY A 281 1.85 8.11 -13.76
CA GLY A 281 2.57 8.47 -14.98
C GLY A 281 3.87 9.22 -14.68
N ASP A 282 4.65 9.52 -15.70
CA ASP A 282 5.95 10.20 -15.49
C ASP A 282 5.82 11.72 -15.31
N LEU A 283 6.85 12.34 -14.75
CA LEU A 283 7.07 13.78 -14.82
C LEU A 283 7.69 14.15 -16.18
N ALA A 284 7.79 15.44 -16.48
CA ALA A 284 8.58 15.88 -17.63
C ALA A 284 10.05 15.48 -17.45
N ASP A 285 10.70 15.00 -18.51
CA ASP A 285 12.10 14.56 -18.49
C ASP A 285 13.03 15.60 -17.83
N ALA A 286 12.90 16.87 -18.21
CA ALA A 286 13.69 17.95 -17.65
C ALA A 286 13.52 18.11 -16.12
N PHE A 287 12.33 17.82 -15.58
CA PHE A 287 12.11 17.82 -14.13
C PHE A 287 12.77 16.60 -13.49
N ASN A 288 12.65 15.42 -14.10
CA ASN A 288 13.33 14.21 -13.62
C ASN A 288 14.85 14.36 -13.58
N ASP A 289 15.43 14.97 -14.61
CA ASP A 289 16.86 15.26 -14.71
C ASP A 289 17.29 16.23 -13.61
N ALA A 290 16.56 17.34 -13.42
CA ALA A 290 16.86 18.31 -12.37
C ALA A 290 16.76 17.70 -10.96
N ILE A 291 15.72 16.91 -10.68
CA ILE A 291 15.55 16.23 -9.38
C ILE A 291 16.71 15.28 -9.12
N THR A 292 17.14 14.53 -10.13
CA THR A 292 18.18 13.50 -9.98
C THR A 292 19.56 14.13 -9.85
N ALA A 293 19.90 15.07 -10.72
CA ALA A 293 21.21 15.73 -10.75
C ALA A 293 21.47 16.55 -9.49
N GLU A 294 20.46 17.28 -9.01
CA GLU A 294 20.57 18.15 -7.83
C GLU A 294 20.10 17.46 -6.54
N HIS A 295 19.71 16.19 -6.68
CA HIS A 295 19.18 15.34 -5.64
C HIS A 295 18.09 15.99 -4.78
N LEU A 296 17.16 16.70 -5.44
CA LEU A 296 16.10 17.44 -4.77
C LEU A 296 15.17 16.53 -3.96
N VAL A 297 14.60 17.10 -2.90
CA VAL A 297 13.58 16.45 -2.07
C VAL A 297 12.26 17.13 -2.39
N VAL A 298 11.66 16.71 -3.50
CA VAL A 298 10.35 17.17 -3.96
C VAL A 298 9.23 16.29 -3.40
N ALA A 299 8.00 16.79 -3.46
CA ALA A 299 6.85 16.20 -2.80
C ALA A 299 5.71 15.79 -3.74
N ALA A 300 4.97 14.76 -3.33
CA ALA A 300 3.62 14.47 -3.80
C ALA A 300 2.63 14.60 -2.65
N VAL A 301 1.46 15.15 -2.92
CA VAL A 301 0.33 15.22 -1.97
C VAL A 301 -0.86 14.49 -2.61
N LEU A 302 -1.40 13.50 -1.92
CA LEU A 302 -2.47 12.67 -2.48
C LEU A 302 -3.49 12.26 -1.42
N SER A 303 -4.72 12.01 -1.87
CA SER A 303 -5.80 11.48 -1.02
C SER A 303 -5.83 9.94 -0.98
N GLY A 304 -4.65 9.32 -1.06
CA GLY A 304 -4.45 7.89 -0.91
C GLY A 304 -4.41 7.41 0.54
N ASN A 305 -4.03 6.14 0.71
CA ASN A 305 -3.76 5.53 2.03
C ASN A 305 -2.30 5.10 2.22
N ARG A 306 -1.47 5.15 1.17
CA ARG A 306 -0.05 4.74 1.21
C ARG A 306 0.86 5.77 0.58
N ASN A 307 2.00 6.00 1.23
CA ASN A 307 2.97 7.03 0.89
C ASN A 307 4.42 6.54 1.06
N PHE A 308 4.65 5.23 0.94
CA PHE A 308 5.99 4.64 0.98
C PHE A 308 6.90 5.23 -0.12
N GLU A 309 8.20 5.31 0.15
CA GLU A 309 9.18 5.80 -0.84
C GLU A 309 9.10 4.98 -2.14
N ALA A 310 9.21 5.66 -3.29
CA ALA A 310 9.08 5.09 -4.63
C ALA A 310 7.73 4.41 -4.96
N ARG A 311 6.72 4.49 -4.08
CA ARG A 311 5.37 3.99 -4.37
C ARG A 311 4.62 4.89 -5.34
N ILE A 312 4.65 6.20 -5.12
CA ILE A 312 3.86 7.17 -5.89
C ILE A 312 4.54 7.49 -7.21
N HIS A 313 5.83 7.82 -7.14
CA HIS A 313 6.68 8.11 -8.28
C HIS A 313 8.14 7.80 -7.89
N PRO A 314 8.96 7.20 -8.77
CA PRO A 314 10.33 6.79 -8.44
C PRO A 314 11.24 7.95 -8.00
N ASN A 315 11.03 9.13 -8.59
CA ASN A 315 11.84 10.33 -8.31
C ASN A 315 11.30 11.21 -7.17
N ILE A 316 10.13 10.88 -6.57
CA ILE A 316 9.55 11.65 -5.47
C ILE A 316 9.77 10.93 -4.15
N ARG A 317 10.57 11.57 -3.28
CA ARG A 317 10.98 11.00 -1.99
C ARG A 317 10.05 11.41 -0.84
N ALA A 318 9.34 12.52 -0.96
CA ALA A 318 8.39 12.97 0.06
C ALA A 318 6.95 12.80 -0.41
N ASN A 319 6.16 11.97 0.28
CA ASN A 319 4.78 11.68 -0.11
C ASN A 319 3.85 11.90 1.09
N TYR A 320 2.82 12.73 0.91
CA TYR A 320 1.89 13.09 1.98
C TYR A 320 0.47 12.65 1.65
N LEU A 321 -0.13 11.93 2.60
CA LEU A 321 -1.55 11.61 2.58
C LEU A 321 -2.32 12.81 3.16
N ALA A 322 -3.36 13.25 2.46
CA ALA A 322 -4.17 14.40 2.87
C ALA A 322 -5.62 14.26 2.38
N SER A 323 -6.55 14.99 2.99
CA SER A 323 -7.93 15.07 2.50
C SER A 323 -7.97 15.70 1.09
N PRO A 324 -8.95 15.34 0.23
CA PRO A 324 -9.13 15.99 -1.07
C PRO A 324 -9.06 17.53 -1.07
N PRO A 325 -9.70 18.29 -0.15
CA PRO A 325 -9.53 19.75 -0.11
C PRO A 325 -8.11 20.19 0.24
N LEU A 326 -7.40 19.48 1.13
CA LEU A 326 -5.99 19.76 1.39
C LEU A 326 -5.10 19.48 0.18
N VAL A 327 -5.39 18.44 -0.62
CA VAL A 327 -4.68 18.20 -1.89
C VAL A 327 -4.78 19.43 -2.80
N VAL A 328 -5.97 20.03 -2.93
CA VAL A 328 -6.16 21.26 -3.71
C VAL A 328 -5.39 22.43 -3.09
N ALA A 329 -5.44 22.58 -1.76
CA ALA A 329 -4.73 23.65 -1.05
C ALA A 329 -3.20 23.58 -1.25
N PHE A 330 -2.60 22.38 -1.11
CA PHE A 330 -1.16 22.20 -1.35
C PHE A 330 -0.77 22.36 -2.83
N ALA A 331 -1.67 22.05 -3.76
CA ALA A 331 -1.45 22.35 -5.18
C ALA A 331 -1.43 23.86 -5.45
N LEU A 332 -2.33 24.62 -4.82
CA LEU A 332 -2.35 26.09 -4.93
C LEU A 332 -1.08 26.72 -4.32
N ALA A 333 -0.67 26.25 -3.14
CA ALA A 333 0.53 26.73 -2.46
C ALA A 333 1.84 26.34 -3.19
N GLY A 334 1.82 25.26 -3.96
CA GLY A 334 2.94 24.75 -4.76
C GLY A 334 4.09 24.12 -3.97
N ARG A 335 4.01 24.06 -2.65
CA ARG A 335 5.05 23.53 -1.77
C ARG A 335 4.46 22.91 -0.50
N CYS A 336 5.13 21.91 0.07
CA CYS A 336 4.71 21.23 1.30
C CYS A 336 5.39 21.76 2.57
N ASN A 337 6.48 22.52 2.44
CA ASN A 337 7.20 23.18 3.54
C ASN A 337 6.57 24.53 3.93
N ILE A 338 5.25 24.54 4.08
CA ILE A 338 4.42 25.72 4.35
C ILE A 338 3.51 25.46 5.56
N ASP A 339 3.25 26.48 6.36
CA ASP A 339 2.16 26.46 7.34
C ASP A 339 0.92 27.13 6.74
N LEU A 340 -0.03 26.32 6.26
CA LEU A 340 -1.26 26.84 5.62
C LEU A 340 -2.22 27.57 6.59
N THR A 341 -1.95 27.53 7.89
CA THR A 341 -2.77 28.25 8.88
C THR A 341 -2.34 29.70 9.05
N THR A 342 -1.06 30.00 8.80
CA THR A 342 -0.48 31.33 8.98
C THR A 342 0.05 31.96 7.69
N GLU A 343 0.24 31.18 6.62
CA GLU A 343 0.75 31.66 5.33
C GLU A 343 -0.32 31.64 4.23
N PRO A 344 -0.26 32.56 3.26
CA PRO A 344 -1.20 32.58 2.15
C PRO A 344 -0.93 31.42 1.17
N LEU A 345 -2.00 30.94 0.55
CA LEU A 345 -1.95 29.99 -0.57
C LEU A 345 -1.41 30.64 -1.85
N GLY A 346 -1.65 31.94 -2.00
CA GLY A 346 -1.25 32.73 -3.16
C GLY A 346 -1.79 34.15 -3.06
N THR A 347 -1.70 34.90 -4.15
CA THR A 347 -2.27 36.25 -4.26
C THR A 347 -3.39 36.27 -5.28
N ASP A 348 -4.47 36.99 -4.97
CA ASP A 348 -5.53 37.25 -5.94
C ASP A 348 -5.09 38.20 -7.08
N ARG A 349 -6.01 38.49 -7.99
CA ARG A 349 -5.78 39.37 -9.16
C ARG A 349 -5.39 40.80 -8.77
N ASP A 350 -5.74 41.24 -7.57
CA ASP A 350 -5.45 42.58 -7.04
C ASP A 350 -4.18 42.58 -6.16
N GLY A 351 -3.47 41.45 -6.07
CA GLY A 351 -2.26 41.29 -5.27
C GLY A 351 -2.51 41.05 -3.78
N VAL A 352 -3.76 40.80 -3.36
CA VAL A 352 -4.11 40.54 -1.96
C VAL A 352 -3.80 39.09 -1.61
N PRO A 353 -3.07 38.82 -0.50
CA PRO A 353 -2.83 37.46 -0.04
C PRO A 353 -4.14 36.74 0.30
N VAL A 354 -4.30 35.51 -0.20
CA VAL A 354 -5.47 34.65 0.06
C VAL A 354 -5.06 33.50 0.95
N PHE A 355 -5.71 33.36 2.11
CA PHE A 355 -5.42 32.32 3.10
C PHE A 355 -6.39 31.14 2.99
N LEU A 356 -5.95 29.96 3.47
CA LEU A 356 -6.76 28.74 3.45
C LEU A 356 -8.13 28.94 4.12
N ARG A 357 -8.17 29.62 5.27
CA ARG A 357 -9.39 29.89 6.05
C ARG A 357 -10.48 30.64 5.27
N GLU A 358 -10.11 31.40 4.23
CA GLU A 358 -11.06 32.14 3.40
C GLU A 358 -11.69 31.24 2.31
N LEU A 359 -11.00 30.18 1.93
CA LEU A 359 -11.42 29.24 0.88
C LEU A 359 -12.01 27.95 1.45
N TRP A 360 -11.78 27.65 2.72
CA TRP A 360 -12.29 26.44 3.34
C TRP A 360 -13.82 26.44 3.36
N PRO A 361 -14.49 25.35 2.94
CA PRO A 361 -15.95 25.26 2.98
C PRO A 361 -16.44 25.03 4.42
N SER A 362 -17.54 25.68 4.77
CA SER A 362 -18.29 25.39 6.00
C SER A 362 -19.05 24.06 5.89
N SER A 363 -19.44 23.50 7.04
CA SER A 363 -20.29 22.31 7.08
C SER A 363 -21.64 22.52 6.39
N ASP A 364 -22.22 23.73 6.48
CA ASP A 364 -23.50 24.08 5.86
C ASP A 364 -23.41 24.09 4.32
N GLU A 365 -22.34 24.66 3.75
CA GLU A 365 -22.10 24.65 2.30
C GLU A 365 -21.98 23.23 1.74
N ILE A 366 -21.38 22.31 2.50
CA ILE A 366 -21.27 20.89 2.12
C ILE A 366 -22.63 20.20 2.23
N ALA A 367 -23.35 20.43 3.35
CA ALA A 367 -24.64 19.81 3.62
C ALA A 367 -25.69 20.20 2.57
N GLU A 368 -25.68 21.44 2.07
CA GLU A 368 -26.57 21.91 1.00
C GLU A 368 -26.42 21.10 -0.29
N LEU A 369 -25.20 20.66 -0.62
CA LEU A 369 -24.89 19.95 -1.86
C LEU A 369 -24.94 18.41 -1.72
N LEU A 370 -24.90 17.90 -0.49
CA LEU A 370 -24.88 16.46 -0.21
C LEU A 370 -26.08 15.68 -0.81
N PRO A 371 -27.31 16.23 -0.89
CA PRO A 371 -28.43 15.57 -1.57
C PRO A 371 -28.16 15.22 -3.03
N LEU A 372 -27.28 15.97 -3.73
CA LEU A 372 -26.90 15.66 -5.12
C LEU A 372 -26.08 14.38 -5.23
N ALA A 373 -25.33 14.03 -4.18
CA ALA A 373 -24.48 12.84 -4.15
C ALA A 373 -25.18 11.59 -3.59
N THR A 374 -26.41 11.73 -3.12
CA THR A 374 -27.18 10.67 -2.45
C THR A 374 -28.49 10.35 -3.19
N ARG A 375 -28.55 10.67 -4.49
CA ARG A 375 -29.72 10.40 -5.34
C ARG A 375 -29.75 8.93 -5.79
N PRO A 376 -30.74 8.12 -5.35
CA PRO A 376 -30.84 6.70 -5.71
C PRO A 376 -30.84 6.44 -7.23
N SER A 377 -31.46 7.33 -7.99
CA SER A 377 -31.56 7.25 -9.46
C SER A 377 -30.21 7.23 -10.14
N ASP A 378 -29.22 7.98 -9.63
CA ASP A 378 -27.91 8.11 -10.26
C ASP A 378 -27.12 6.81 -10.11
N TYR A 379 -27.17 6.19 -8.92
CA TYR A 379 -26.58 4.88 -8.67
C TYR A 379 -27.26 3.80 -9.53
N GLN A 380 -28.58 3.75 -9.56
CA GLN A 380 -29.31 2.77 -10.38
C GLN A 380 -28.98 2.94 -11.86
N ALA A 381 -28.93 4.18 -12.38
CA ALA A 381 -28.59 4.44 -13.76
C ALA A 381 -27.17 3.99 -14.11
N ARG A 382 -26.20 4.20 -13.20
CA ARG A 382 -24.79 3.85 -13.42
C ARG A 382 -24.48 2.37 -13.25
N TYR A 383 -25.19 1.66 -12.37
CA TYR A 383 -24.86 0.28 -12.01
C TYR A 383 -25.81 -0.78 -12.56
N ARG A 384 -26.92 -0.40 -13.23
CA ARG A 384 -27.87 -1.37 -13.82
C ARG A 384 -27.27 -2.17 -14.99
N ASP A 385 -26.45 -1.54 -15.82
CA ASP A 385 -25.80 -2.18 -16.96
C ASP A 385 -24.39 -1.64 -17.14
N LEU A 386 -23.40 -2.43 -16.72
CA LEU A 386 -21.99 -2.06 -16.79
C LEU A 386 -21.42 -2.15 -18.22
N SER A 387 -22.12 -2.80 -19.15
CA SER A 387 -21.66 -3.04 -20.52
C SER A 387 -22.11 -1.98 -21.53
N ARG A 388 -23.19 -1.26 -21.22
CA ARG A 388 -23.88 -0.33 -22.13
C ARG A 388 -22.97 0.70 -22.81
N ASP A 389 -22.00 1.25 -22.07
CA ASP A 389 -21.14 2.35 -22.51
C ASP A 389 -19.66 1.92 -22.52
N GLN A 390 -19.36 0.71 -23.00
CA GLN A 390 -18.02 0.12 -23.00
C GLN A 390 -17.66 -0.50 -24.36
N ASP A 391 -17.73 0.29 -25.43
CA ASP A 391 -17.46 -0.18 -26.80
C ASP A 391 -16.14 -0.95 -26.94
N LEU A 392 -15.06 -0.43 -26.32
CA LEU A 392 -13.75 -1.08 -26.34
C LEU A 392 -13.73 -2.44 -25.62
N TRP A 393 -14.53 -2.59 -24.55
CA TRP A 393 -14.65 -3.86 -23.83
C TRP A 393 -15.49 -4.86 -24.63
N ASN A 394 -16.62 -4.39 -25.16
CA ASN A 394 -17.55 -5.21 -25.93
C ASN A 394 -16.95 -5.71 -27.26
N ALA A 395 -15.90 -5.04 -27.76
CA ALA A 395 -15.15 -5.43 -28.95
C ALA A 395 -14.03 -6.45 -28.71
N ILE A 396 -13.79 -6.89 -27.46
CA ILE A 396 -12.77 -7.90 -27.16
C ILE A 396 -13.33 -9.27 -27.54
N ASP A 397 -12.72 -9.93 -28.53
CA ASP A 397 -13.04 -11.31 -28.89
C ASP A 397 -12.62 -12.27 -27.76
N GLY A 398 -13.57 -13.05 -27.25
CA GLY A 398 -13.33 -14.11 -26.26
C GLY A 398 -13.05 -15.46 -26.92
N GLY A 399 -12.40 -16.37 -26.19
CA GLY A 399 -12.27 -17.78 -26.60
C GLY A 399 -13.44 -18.64 -26.12
N ASP A 400 -13.71 -19.74 -26.84
CA ASP A 400 -14.69 -20.76 -26.44
C ASP A 400 -14.03 -21.90 -25.66
N GLY A 401 -14.72 -22.47 -24.66
CA GLY A 401 -14.31 -23.67 -23.92
C GLY A 401 -13.85 -23.44 -22.48
N ASP A 402 -13.63 -24.55 -21.75
CA ASP A 402 -13.31 -24.54 -20.30
C ASP A 402 -11.81 -24.48 -19.99
N VAL A 403 -10.95 -24.69 -20.99
CA VAL A 403 -9.49 -24.73 -20.84
C VAL A 403 -8.86 -23.59 -21.64
N TYR A 404 -7.99 -22.83 -20.98
CA TYR A 404 -7.31 -21.70 -21.62
C TYR A 404 -6.22 -22.19 -22.60
N ALA A 405 -6.34 -21.82 -23.87
CA ALA A 405 -5.29 -22.06 -24.85
C ALA A 405 -4.17 -21.05 -24.67
N TRP A 406 -3.04 -21.46 -24.10
CA TRP A 406 -1.89 -20.59 -23.82
C TRP A 406 -1.25 -20.07 -25.11
N PRO A 407 -1.39 -18.77 -25.45
CA PRO A 407 -0.75 -18.22 -26.63
C PRO A 407 0.72 -17.89 -26.34
N GLU A 408 1.53 -17.71 -27.39
CA GLU A 408 2.82 -17.03 -27.26
C GLU A 408 2.55 -15.56 -26.89
N SER A 409 2.78 -15.22 -25.63
CA SER A 409 2.41 -13.93 -25.06
C SER A 409 3.41 -13.51 -24.01
N THR A 410 3.67 -12.20 -23.93
CA THR A 410 4.49 -11.62 -22.85
C THR A 410 3.64 -11.14 -21.66
N TYR A 411 2.32 -11.41 -21.67
CA TYR A 411 1.37 -10.99 -20.62
C TYR A 411 0.76 -12.16 -19.85
N ILE A 412 0.42 -13.25 -20.53
CA ILE A 412 -0.22 -14.42 -19.94
C ILE A 412 0.57 -15.64 -20.41
N ALA A 413 1.08 -16.43 -19.47
CA ALA A 413 1.79 -17.67 -19.75
C ALA A 413 1.39 -18.74 -18.73
N GLU A 414 1.48 -20.00 -19.13
CA GLU A 414 1.25 -21.12 -18.23
C GLU A 414 2.25 -21.07 -17.07
N PRO A 415 1.81 -21.00 -15.81
CA PRO A 415 2.72 -20.87 -14.69
C PRO A 415 3.31 -22.23 -14.27
N PRO A 416 4.59 -22.31 -13.87
CA PRO A 416 5.27 -23.58 -13.55
C PRO A 416 4.91 -24.15 -12.17
N PHE A 417 3.82 -23.68 -11.55
CA PHE A 417 3.46 -24.04 -10.17
C PHE A 417 3.14 -25.53 -9.99
N PHE A 418 2.77 -26.22 -11.08
CA PHE A 418 2.37 -27.62 -11.07
C PHE A 418 3.34 -28.55 -11.81
N ASP A 419 4.49 -28.07 -12.31
CA ASP A 419 5.45 -28.88 -13.08
C ASP A 419 5.94 -30.14 -12.35
N ARG A 420 6.00 -30.05 -11.01
CA ARG A 420 6.40 -31.15 -10.12
C ARG A 420 5.22 -31.76 -9.36
N PHE A 421 4.00 -31.58 -9.84
CA PHE A 421 2.81 -32.11 -9.20
C PHE A 421 2.74 -33.63 -9.32
N SER A 422 2.36 -34.27 -8.22
CA SER A 422 2.03 -35.70 -8.12
C SER A 422 0.84 -35.88 -7.18
N LEU A 423 0.05 -36.94 -7.38
CA LEU A 423 -1.08 -37.29 -6.51
C LEU A 423 -0.62 -37.51 -5.07
N GLU A 424 0.50 -38.21 -4.89
CA GLU A 424 1.16 -38.32 -3.58
C GLU A 424 1.96 -37.04 -3.26
N PRO A 425 1.82 -36.46 -2.06
CA PRO A 425 2.65 -35.34 -1.63
C PRO A 425 4.15 -35.68 -1.62
N PRO A 426 5.03 -34.78 -2.10
CA PRO A 426 6.46 -34.99 -1.98
C PRO A 426 6.91 -34.94 -0.52
N PRO A 427 7.97 -35.67 -0.12
CA PRO A 427 8.52 -35.56 1.22
C PRO A 427 9.09 -34.16 1.45
N VAL A 428 8.88 -33.63 2.66
CA VAL A 428 9.55 -32.40 3.09
C VAL A 428 11.01 -32.74 3.41
N THR A 429 11.94 -32.01 2.81
CA THR A 429 13.38 -32.26 2.99
C THR A 429 14.05 -31.18 3.84
N PRO A 430 15.05 -31.55 4.68
CA PRO A 430 15.92 -30.61 5.37
C PRO A 430 16.59 -29.62 4.40
N ILE A 431 16.94 -28.45 4.93
CA ILE A 431 17.81 -27.52 4.22
C ILE A 431 19.23 -27.88 4.64
N GLU A 432 20.03 -28.36 3.70
CA GLU A 432 21.46 -28.63 3.90
C GLU A 432 22.25 -27.78 2.93
N GLY A 433 23.33 -27.14 3.40
CA GLY A 433 24.21 -26.39 2.52
C GLY A 433 23.62 -25.07 2.00
N GLY A 434 22.60 -24.51 2.65
CA GLY A 434 21.87 -23.34 2.13
C GLY A 434 22.67 -22.04 2.16
N ARG A 435 22.30 -21.10 1.29
CA ARG A 435 22.92 -19.77 1.16
C ARG A 435 21.93 -18.65 1.46
N ALA A 436 22.43 -17.55 2.03
CA ALA A 436 21.64 -16.33 2.13
C ALA A 436 21.55 -15.67 0.74
N LEU A 437 20.33 -15.48 0.24
CA LEU A 437 20.07 -14.69 -0.97
C LEU A 437 20.08 -13.19 -0.66
N LEU A 438 19.53 -12.81 0.49
CA LEU A 438 19.36 -11.42 0.94
C LEU A 438 19.44 -11.34 2.46
N LEU A 439 20.08 -10.27 2.96
CA LEU A 439 19.98 -9.81 4.36
C LEU A 439 19.28 -8.46 4.37
N LEU A 440 18.10 -8.38 4.95
CA LEU A 440 17.24 -7.20 4.90
C LEU A 440 16.98 -6.60 6.28
N GLY A 441 16.72 -5.30 6.32
CA GLY A 441 16.36 -4.58 7.53
C GLY A 441 14.90 -4.76 7.94
N ASP A 442 14.40 -3.81 8.74
CA ASP A 442 13.01 -3.76 9.20
C ASP A 442 12.06 -3.20 8.13
N SER A 443 10.77 -3.46 8.30
CA SER A 443 9.64 -2.93 7.51
C SER A 443 9.79 -3.09 5.99
N VAL A 444 10.38 -4.21 5.55
CA VAL A 444 10.46 -4.59 4.13
C VAL A 444 9.05 -4.84 3.61
N THR A 445 8.52 -3.88 2.86
CA THR A 445 7.18 -3.99 2.26
C THR A 445 7.09 -5.03 1.13
N THR A 446 5.89 -5.49 0.82
CA THR A 446 5.65 -6.31 -0.39
C THR A 446 5.98 -5.59 -1.71
N ASP A 447 6.05 -4.26 -1.71
CA ASP A 447 6.49 -3.49 -2.89
C ASP A 447 8.02 -3.58 -3.08
N HIS A 448 8.79 -3.79 -2.01
CA HIS A 448 10.21 -4.14 -2.13
C HIS A 448 10.40 -5.55 -2.69
N ILE A 449 9.58 -6.51 -2.21
CA ILE A 449 9.66 -7.92 -2.62
C ILE A 449 9.11 -8.15 -4.03
N SER A 450 7.99 -7.53 -4.38
CA SER A 450 7.33 -7.66 -5.69
C SER A 450 6.79 -6.30 -6.14
N PRO A 451 7.61 -5.44 -6.78
CA PRO A 451 7.19 -4.13 -7.25
C PRO A 451 5.99 -4.19 -8.22
N ALA A 452 5.18 -3.13 -8.26
CA ALA A 452 4.07 -2.99 -9.21
C ALA A 452 4.36 -2.06 -10.38
N GLY A 453 5.25 -1.09 -10.18
CA GLY A 453 5.41 0.06 -11.08
C GLY A 453 6.16 -0.27 -12.36
N ALA A 454 6.53 0.81 -13.07
CA ALA A 454 7.40 0.75 -14.22
C ALA A 454 8.82 0.29 -13.85
N PHE A 455 9.53 -0.27 -14.82
CA PHE A 455 10.91 -0.77 -14.66
C PHE A 455 11.73 -0.50 -15.92
N GLY A 456 13.05 -0.36 -15.77
CA GLY A 456 13.96 0.04 -16.85
C GLY A 456 14.43 -1.12 -17.73
N GLU A 457 14.99 -0.77 -18.90
CA GLU A 457 15.58 -1.74 -19.86
C GLU A 457 16.74 -2.54 -19.26
N GLN A 458 17.48 -1.96 -18.31
CA GLN A 458 18.65 -2.59 -17.70
C GLN A 458 18.32 -3.58 -16.59
N THR A 459 17.04 -3.71 -16.23
CA THR A 459 16.61 -4.73 -15.25
C THR A 459 16.55 -6.11 -15.92
N PRO A 460 16.67 -7.22 -15.18
CA PRO A 460 16.54 -8.56 -15.75
C PRO A 460 15.24 -8.75 -16.54
N ALA A 461 14.12 -8.23 -16.02
CA ALA A 461 12.82 -8.27 -16.70
C ALA A 461 12.80 -7.44 -17.99
N GLY A 462 13.44 -6.27 -17.98
CA GLY A 462 13.58 -5.41 -19.16
C GLY A 462 14.42 -6.06 -20.25
N GLN A 463 15.56 -6.65 -19.89
CA GLN A 463 16.43 -7.37 -20.82
C GLN A 463 15.71 -8.58 -21.43
N TRP A 464 14.94 -9.33 -20.63
CA TRP A 464 14.13 -10.43 -21.14
C TRP A 464 13.07 -9.95 -22.14
N LEU A 465 12.33 -8.88 -21.83
CA LEU A 465 11.33 -8.31 -22.75
C LEU A 465 11.95 -7.81 -24.06
N ARG A 466 13.15 -7.21 -24.02
CA ARG A 466 13.90 -6.83 -25.21
C ARG A 466 14.27 -8.04 -26.06
N ALA A 467 14.69 -9.13 -25.43
CA ALA A 467 14.99 -10.38 -26.12
C ALA A 467 13.74 -11.00 -26.77
N GLN A 468 12.54 -10.77 -26.19
CA GLN A 468 11.24 -11.11 -26.79
C GLN A 468 10.75 -10.09 -27.84
N GLY A 469 11.57 -9.10 -28.23
CA GLY A 469 11.20 -8.10 -29.24
C GLY A 469 10.26 -6.99 -28.75
N VAL A 470 10.02 -6.86 -27.44
CA VAL A 470 9.14 -5.82 -26.88
C VAL A 470 9.91 -4.50 -26.73
N GLU A 471 9.37 -3.43 -27.30
CA GLU A 471 9.92 -2.08 -27.15
C GLU A 471 9.72 -1.51 -25.74
N ARG A 472 10.62 -0.64 -25.27
CA ARG A 472 10.58 -0.05 -23.92
C ARG A 472 9.27 0.64 -23.57
N LYS A 473 8.68 1.39 -24.49
CA LYS A 473 7.38 2.05 -24.29
C LYS A 473 6.25 1.04 -24.03
N ALA A 474 6.40 -0.21 -24.48
CA ALA A 474 5.44 -1.28 -24.33
C ALA A 474 5.74 -2.22 -23.14
N PHE A 475 6.77 -1.93 -22.33
CA PHE A 475 7.06 -2.72 -21.12
C PHE A 475 5.89 -2.72 -20.15
N ASN A 476 5.14 -1.62 -20.11
CA ASN A 476 4.07 -1.39 -19.15
C ASN A 476 4.64 -1.43 -17.71
N SER A 477 4.01 -2.15 -16.80
CA SER A 477 4.38 -2.20 -15.38
C SER A 477 4.50 -3.64 -14.89
N TYR A 478 5.27 -3.90 -13.83
CA TYR A 478 5.27 -5.24 -13.22
C TYR A 478 3.86 -5.70 -12.82
N GLY A 479 3.01 -4.78 -12.37
CA GLY A 479 1.61 -5.06 -12.04
C GLY A 479 0.81 -5.63 -13.23
N SER A 480 1.01 -5.07 -14.43
CA SER A 480 0.36 -5.56 -15.66
C SER A 480 0.90 -6.90 -16.15
N ARG A 481 2.10 -7.31 -15.70
CA ARG A 481 2.80 -8.51 -16.14
C ARG A 481 2.59 -9.71 -15.21
N ARG A 482 1.69 -9.60 -14.23
CA ARG A 482 1.41 -10.64 -13.22
C ARG A 482 0.92 -11.97 -13.80
N GLY A 483 0.40 -11.99 -15.02
CA GLY A 483 0.05 -13.21 -15.74
C GLY A 483 1.24 -13.95 -16.35
N HIS A 484 2.44 -13.39 -16.32
CA HIS A 484 3.63 -13.95 -16.95
C HIS A 484 4.78 -14.16 -15.95
N HIS A 485 5.07 -15.41 -15.64
CA HIS A 485 6.01 -15.74 -14.58
C HIS A 485 7.46 -15.30 -14.88
N ASP A 486 7.96 -15.41 -16.11
CA ASP A 486 9.32 -14.95 -16.44
C ASP A 486 9.61 -13.48 -16.07
N VAL A 487 8.64 -12.60 -16.29
CA VAL A 487 8.77 -11.17 -15.95
C VAL A 487 8.73 -10.99 -14.45
N MET A 488 7.82 -11.69 -13.78
CA MET A 488 7.57 -11.51 -12.35
C MET A 488 8.67 -12.12 -11.47
N ILE A 489 9.25 -13.26 -11.85
CA ILE A 489 10.41 -13.84 -11.16
C ILE A 489 11.59 -12.87 -11.24
N ARG A 490 11.87 -12.34 -12.44
CA ARG A 490 12.90 -11.32 -12.69
C ARG A 490 12.64 -9.99 -11.98
N GLY A 491 11.38 -9.68 -11.71
CA GLY A 491 10.96 -8.52 -10.93
C GLY A 491 11.02 -8.72 -9.42
N THR A 492 11.23 -9.94 -8.93
CA THR A 492 11.22 -10.24 -7.50
C THR A 492 12.48 -9.69 -6.84
N PHE A 493 12.29 -8.90 -5.78
CA PHE A 493 13.29 -8.05 -5.13
C PHE A 493 13.95 -7.01 -6.03
N ALA A 494 13.37 -6.70 -7.21
CA ALA A 494 13.95 -5.74 -8.17
C ALA A 494 13.59 -4.27 -7.89
N ASN A 495 12.98 -3.97 -6.75
CA ASN A 495 12.62 -2.59 -6.40
C ASN A 495 13.89 -1.75 -6.18
N VAL A 496 13.91 -0.54 -6.75
CA VAL A 496 15.05 0.39 -6.72
C VAL A 496 15.44 0.88 -5.32
N ARG A 497 14.62 0.61 -4.29
CA ARG A 497 14.85 0.97 -2.89
C ARG A 497 15.13 -0.23 -1.97
N VAL A 498 15.26 -1.44 -2.51
CA VAL A 498 15.69 -2.60 -1.71
C VAL A 498 17.09 -2.32 -1.17
N ARG A 499 17.27 -2.48 0.15
CA ARG A 499 18.55 -2.36 0.84
C ARG A 499 18.99 -3.72 1.31
N ASN A 500 19.96 -4.30 0.61
CA ASN A 500 20.58 -5.56 0.99
C ASN A 500 21.84 -5.30 1.82
N MET A 501 21.85 -5.80 3.05
CA MET A 501 22.92 -5.59 4.02
C MET A 501 24.18 -6.41 3.72
N MET A 502 24.12 -7.35 2.78
CA MET A 502 25.30 -8.03 2.23
C MET A 502 26.16 -7.09 1.37
N LEU A 503 25.57 -6.09 0.72
CA LEU A 503 26.32 -5.17 -0.15
C LEU A 503 27.13 -4.20 0.70
N PRO A 504 28.44 -4.01 0.44
CA PRO A 504 29.29 -3.15 1.24
C PRO A 504 28.77 -1.71 1.26
N ALA A 505 28.93 -1.04 2.40
CA ALA A 505 28.67 0.38 2.50
C ALA A 505 29.86 1.18 1.91
N ASP A 506 29.57 2.32 1.30
CA ASP A 506 30.57 3.29 0.87
C ASP A 506 31.14 4.08 2.06
N GLU A 507 32.07 5.00 1.78
CA GLU A 507 32.72 5.84 2.80
C GLU A 507 31.74 6.70 3.60
N SER A 508 30.55 6.98 3.05
CA SER A 508 29.47 7.72 3.72
C SER A 508 28.55 6.83 4.57
N GLY A 509 28.77 5.51 4.54
CA GLY A 509 27.91 4.53 5.19
C GLY A 509 26.67 4.16 4.38
N ALA A 510 26.51 4.67 3.16
CA ALA A 510 25.41 4.34 2.28
C ALA A 510 25.68 3.02 1.54
N ARG A 511 24.64 2.22 1.33
CA ARG A 511 24.73 0.96 0.57
C ARG A 511 24.04 1.12 -0.78
N PRO A 512 24.47 0.39 -1.82
CA PRO A 512 23.74 0.33 -3.08
C PRO A 512 22.28 -0.08 -2.83
N GLU A 513 21.34 0.73 -3.31
CA GLU A 513 19.91 0.41 -3.32
C GLU A 513 19.55 -0.26 -4.65
N GLY A 514 18.62 -1.22 -4.62
CA GLY A 514 18.12 -1.92 -5.80
C GLY A 514 18.10 -3.44 -5.65
N GLY A 515 17.72 -4.12 -6.74
CA GLY A 515 17.64 -5.58 -6.79
C GLY A 515 18.99 -6.26 -6.95
N PHE A 516 19.92 -5.98 -6.05
CA PHE A 516 21.28 -6.48 -6.07
C PHE A 516 21.62 -7.34 -4.85
N THR A 517 22.51 -8.31 -5.04
CA THR A 517 23.07 -9.17 -3.99
C THR A 517 24.49 -9.59 -4.34
N LEU A 518 25.10 -10.40 -3.48
CA LEU A 518 26.42 -10.98 -3.69
C LEU A 518 26.33 -12.47 -4.03
N VAL A 519 27.18 -12.89 -4.96
CA VAL A 519 27.54 -14.30 -5.19
C VAL A 519 29.06 -14.36 -5.16
N ASP A 520 29.62 -15.16 -4.26
CA ASP A 520 31.07 -15.30 -4.08
C ASP A 520 31.79 -13.95 -3.94
N GLY A 521 31.18 -13.01 -3.21
CA GLY A 521 31.69 -11.65 -3.00
C GLY A 521 31.52 -10.69 -4.18
N ARG A 522 30.98 -11.14 -5.32
CA ARG A 522 30.72 -10.32 -6.51
C ARG A 522 29.27 -9.84 -6.55
N GLN A 523 29.07 -8.54 -6.74
CA GLN A 523 27.73 -7.98 -6.92
C GLN A 523 27.10 -8.46 -8.22
N THR A 524 25.85 -8.91 -8.13
CA THR A 524 24.99 -9.31 -9.25
C THR A 524 23.52 -8.98 -8.95
N THR A 525 22.61 -9.21 -9.90
CA THR A 525 21.17 -9.04 -9.63
C THR A 525 20.63 -10.21 -8.78
N VAL A 526 19.56 -9.97 -8.02
CA VAL A 526 18.93 -11.04 -7.21
C VAL A 526 18.47 -12.21 -8.08
N PHE A 527 17.94 -11.91 -9.28
CA PHE A 527 17.53 -12.94 -10.24
C PHE A 527 18.74 -13.78 -10.68
N ASP A 528 19.82 -13.16 -11.14
CA ASP A 528 20.99 -13.90 -11.61
C ASP A 528 21.68 -14.69 -10.49
N ALA A 529 21.65 -14.18 -9.25
CA ALA A 529 22.13 -14.92 -8.09
C ALA A 529 21.28 -16.17 -7.82
N ALA A 530 19.96 -16.05 -7.90
CA ALA A 530 19.06 -17.18 -7.73
C ALA A 530 19.29 -18.25 -8.82
N GLU A 531 19.47 -17.84 -10.07
CA GLU A 531 19.80 -18.73 -11.18
C GLU A 531 21.13 -19.45 -10.96
N HIS A 532 22.18 -18.73 -10.55
CA HIS A 532 23.50 -19.30 -10.25
C HIS A 532 23.46 -20.41 -9.18
N TRP A 533 22.69 -20.20 -8.11
CA TRP A 533 22.53 -21.21 -7.06
C TRP A 533 21.60 -22.34 -7.45
N ARG A 534 20.60 -22.07 -8.30
CA ARG A 534 19.69 -23.08 -8.85
C ARG A 534 20.43 -24.11 -9.70
N GLU A 535 21.38 -23.68 -10.54
CA GLU A 535 22.22 -24.58 -11.34
C GLU A 535 23.04 -25.56 -10.48
N GLN A 536 23.37 -25.15 -9.25
CA GLN A 536 24.13 -25.95 -8.27
C GLN A 536 23.24 -26.72 -7.29
N ASN A 537 21.90 -26.63 -7.42
CA ASN A 537 20.92 -27.20 -6.50
C ASN A 537 21.10 -26.73 -5.04
N VAL A 538 21.56 -25.50 -4.84
CA VAL A 538 21.76 -24.91 -3.51
C VAL A 538 20.47 -24.25 -3.02
N PRO A 539 19.94 -24.61 -1.83
CA PRO A 539 18.74 -24.00 -1.30
C PRO A 539 19.01 -22.57 -0.79
N LEU A 540 18.05 -21.67 -1.03
CA LEU A 540 18.20 -20.25 -0.67
C LEU A 540 17.35 -19.85 0.54
N LEU A 541 17.87 -18.92 1.32
CA LEU A 541 17.23 -18.32 2.49
C LEU A 541 17.23 -16.80 2.38
N VAL A 542 16.19 -16.16 2.88
CA VAL A 542 16.14 -14.70 3.05
C VAL A 542 16.11 -14.39 4.55
N PHE A 543 16.95 -13.45 5.00
CA PHE A 543 16.91 -12.95 6.37
C PHE A 543 16.35 -11.53 6.40
N ALA A 544 15.54 -11.21 7.40
CA ALA A 544 14.92 -9.89 7.54
C ALA A 544 14.77 -9.45 9.00
N GLY A 545 14.51 -8.16 9.19
CA GLY A 545 14.19 -7.56 10.48
C GLY A 545 12.73 -7.75 10.90
N GLU A 546 12.17 -6.74 11.55
CA GLU A 546 10.76 -6.68 11.97
C GLU A 546 9.83 -6.34 10.79
N GLU A 547 8.57 -6.75 10.89
CA GLU A 547 7.48 -6.42 9.95
C GLU A 547 7.75 -6.82 8.49
N TYR A 548 8.42 -7.94 8.28
CA TYR A 548 8.72 -8.44 6.93
C TYR A 548 7.41 -8.75 6.16
N GLY A 549 7.30 -8.18 4.96
CA GLY A 549 6.16 -8.34 4.07
C GLY A 549 5.00 -7.39 4.34
N THR A 550 5.23 -6.25 4.99
CA THR A 550 4.15 -5.27 5.26
C THR A 550 3.55 -4.67 3.98
N GLY A 551 2.26 -4.33 3.99
CA GLY A 551 1.62 -3.60 2.89
C GLY A 551 0.62 -4.41 2.05
N SER A 552 0.89 -4.63 0.77
CA SER A 552 -0.12 -5.12 -0.19
C SER A 552 -0.30 -6.63 -0.08
N SER A 553 -1.50 -7.14 -0.32
CA SER A 553 -1.83 -8.58 -0.23
C SER A 553 -1.28 -9.45 -1.37
N ARG A 554 -0.33 -8.93 -2.17
CA ARG A 554 0.13 -9.56 -3.41
C ARG A 554 0.85 -10.87 -3.14
N ASP A 555 0.27 -11.96 -3.58
CA ASP A 555 0.85 -13.30 -3.50
C ASP A 555 2.13 -13.46 -4.33
N TRP A 556 2.35 -12.64 -5.36
CA TRP A 556 3.60 -12.60 -6.13
C TRP A 556 4.84 -12.31 -5.26
N ALA A 557 4.69 -11.69 -4.09
CA ALA A 557 5.79 -11.58 -3.13
C ALA A 557 6.23 -12.96 -2.57
N ALA A 558 5.31 -13.93 -2.50
CA ALA A 558 5.62 -15.31 -2.12
C ALA A 558 5.89 -16.22 -3.33
N LYS A 559 5.08 -16.11 -4.40
CA LYS A 559 5.28 -16.87 -5.66
C LYS A 559 6.66 -16.57 -6.24
N GLY A 560 7.06 -15.30 -6.27
CA GLY A 560 8.37 -14.86 -6.73
C GLY A 560 9.51 -15.44 -5.88
N ALA A 561 9.42 -15.36 -4.55
CA ALA A 561 10.43 -15.93 -3.66
C ALA A 561 10.56 -17.46 -3.86
N ALA A 562 9.43 -18.17 -3.93
CA ALA A 562 9.43 -19.62 -4.18
C ALA A 562 10.07 -19.98 -5.52
N LEU A 563 9.75 -19.23 -6.59
CA LEU A 563 10.29 -19.45 -7.94
C LEU A 563 11.76 -19.06 -8.09
N LEU A 564 12.27 -18.14 -7.27
CA LEU A 564 13.71 -17.89 -7.11
C LEU A 564 14.42 -19.02 -6.36
N GLY A 565 13.70 -20.03 -5.84
CA GLY A 565 14.29 -21.14 -5.09
C GLY A 565 14.48 -20.87 -3.59
N VAL A 566 13.86 -19.81 -3.05
CA VAL A 566 13.85 -19.56 -1.61
C VAL A 566 13.05 -20.65 -0.89
N ARG A 567 13.71 -21.39 0.00
CA ARG A 567 13.11 -22.48 0.79
C ARG A 567 12.60 -22.00 2.15
N ALA A 568 13.23 -20.99 2.73
CA ALA A 568 12.83 -20.41 4.00
C ALA A 568 13.10 -18.90 4.07
N VAL A 569 12.27 -18.20 4.85
CA VAL A 569 12.50 -16.81 5.22
C VAL A 569 12.65 -16.75 6.74
N VAL A 570 13.71 -16.14 7.25
CA VAL A 570 13.99 -15.98 8.68
C VAL A 570 13.89 -14.49 9.04
N ALA A 571 12.87 -14.11 9.81
CA ALA A 571 12.63 -12.70 10.17
C ALA A 571 12.46 -12.50 11.68
N ARG A 572 12.59 -11.27 12.18
CA ARG A 572 12.23 -10.97 13.59
C ARG A 572 10.71 -10.97 13.78
N SER A 573 9.96 -10.53 12.76
CA SER A 573 8.50 -10.68 12.70
C SER A 573 7.99 -10.57 11.27
N PHE A 574 6.76 -11.05 11.03
CA PHE A 574 6.10 -11.03 9.72
C PHE A 574 4.77 -10.27 9.78
N GLU A 575 4.41 -9.63 8.68
CA GLU A 575 3.01 -9.25 8.45
C GLU A 575 2.16 -10.50 8.13
N ARG A 576 0.90 -10.51 8.61
CA ARG A 576 0.00 -11.66 8.61
C ARG A 576 -0.28 -12.23 7.21
N ILE A 577 -0.62 -11.38 6.24
CA ILE A 577 -0.98 -11.82 4.88
C ILE A 577 0.25 -12.40 4.20
N HIS A 578 1.39 -11.71 4.28
CA HIS A 578 2.61 -12.18 3.64
C HIS A 578 3.10 -13.52 4.20
N ARG A 579 3.09 -13.69 5.53
CA ARG A 579 3.38 -14.98 6.18
C ARG A 579 2.50 -16.11 5.64
N SER A 580 1.19 -15.87 5.54
CA SER A 580 0.23 -16.85 5.02
C SER A 580 0.50 -17.19 3.56
N ASN A 581 0.86 -16.20 2.74
CA ASN A 581 1.24 -16.40 1.34
C ASN A 581 2.52 -17.25 1.20
N LEU A 582 3.53 -17.04 2.05
CA LEU A 582 4.75 -17.86 2.07
C LEU A 582 4.42 -19.33 2.30
N VAL A 583 3.64 -19.63 3.34
CA VAL A 583 3.17 -21.00 3.62
C VAL A 583 2.37 -21.57 2.46
N GLY A 584 1.47 -20.77 1.88
CA GLY A 584 0.67 -21.14 0.71
C GLY A 584 1.50 -21.50 -0.53
N MET A 585 2.74 -21.00 -0.62
CA MET A 585 3.68 -21.30 -1.70
C MET A 585 4.75 -22.32 -1.30
N GLY A 586 4.65 -22.95 -0.12
CA GLY A 586 5.62 -23.94 0.35
C GLY A 586 6.96 -23.35 0.82
N VAL A 587 7.03 -22.03 1.03
CA VAL A 587 8.20 -21.36 1.63
C VAL A 587 8.00 -21.32 3.15
N LEU A 588 9.00 -21.75 3.93
CA LEU A 588 8.89 -21.86 5.38
C LEU A 588 9.16 -20.49 6.06
N PRO A 589 8.17 -19.84 6.69
CA PRO A 589 8.43 -18.66 7.50
C PRO A 589 8.96 -19.06 8.88
N LEU A 590 10.12 -18.53 9.25
CA LEU A 590 10.82 -18.79 10.51
C LEU A 590 11.05 -17.47 11.24
N GLN A 591 10.86 -17.48 12.55
CA GLN A 591 11.01 -16.29 13.37
C GLN A 591 12.11 -16.47 14.41
N PHE A 592 12.97 -15.47 14.54
CA PHE A 592 13.94 -15.40 15.65
C PHE A 592 13.23 -15.38 17.01
N LEU A 593 13.89 -15.92 18.04
CA LEU A 593 13.40 -15.91 19.41
C LEU A 593 14.05 -14.77 20.21
N GLY A 594 13.25 -14.12 21.07
CA GLY A 594 13.75 -13.06 21.95
C GLY A 594 14.35 -11.88 21.17
N GLU A 595 15.59 -11.53 21.52
CA GLU A 595 16.34 -10.42 20.89
C GLU A 595 17.26 -10.90 19.75
N GLU A 596 17.24 -12.19 19.41
CA GLU A 596 18.05 -12.72 18.32
C GLU A 596 17.66 -12.09 16.97
N SER A 597 18.67 -11.93 16.13
CA SER A 597 18.57 -11.34 14.80
C SER A 597 19.77 -11.75 13.95
N TRP A 598 19.70 -11.58 12.64
CA TRP A 598 20.84 -11.84 11.77
C TRP A 598 22.04 -10.95 12.12
N GLN A 599 21.79 -9.73 12.64
CA GLN A 599 22.81 -8.81 13.14
C GLN A 599 23.53 -9.35 14.38
N SER A 600 22.78 -9.82 15.38
CA SER A 600 23.37 -10.38 16.63
C SER A 600 24.15 -11.68 16.42
N LEU A 601 23.89 -12.34 15.28
CA LEU A 601 24.59 -13.53 14.82
C LEU A 601 25.78 -13.17 13.92
N GLU A 602 25.94 -11.88 13.60
CA GLU A 602 26.95 -11.35 12.68
C GLU A 602 26.94 -12.12 11.35
N ILE A 603 25.74 -12.37 10.81
CA ILE A 603 25.58 -12.99 9.50
C ILE A 603 25.94 -11.95 8.45
N ASP A 604 26.88 -12.28 7.57
CA ASP A 604 27.34 -11.40 6.48
C ASP A 604 26.99 -11.92 5.08
N GLY A 605 26.47 -13.15 4.99
CA GLY A 605 26.05 -13.80 3.76
C GLY A 605 27.08 -14.77 3.18
N SER A 606 28.28 -14.87 3.78
CA SER A 606 29.29 -15.87 3.42
C SER A 606 29.04 -17.25 4.04
N GLU A 607 28.10 -17.34 4.99
CA GLU A 607 27.82 -18.54 5.75
C GLU A 607 27.08 -19.62 4.94
N THR A 608 27.10 -20.84 5.48
CA THR A 608 26.28 -21.97 5.07
C THR A 608 25.22 -22.23 6.14
N PHE A 609 23.99 -22.51 5.71
CA PHE A 609 22.86 -22.69 6.61
C PHE A 609 22.30 -24.12 6.52
N HIS A 610 22.12 -24.75 7.67
CA HIS A 610 21.52 -26.07 7.78
C HIS A 610 20.31 -26.04 8.72
N LEU A 611 19.12 -26.37 8.21
CA LEU A 611 17.88 -26.41 8.97
C LEU A 611 17.38 -27.85 9.07
N ALA A 612 17.46 -28.41 10.28
CA ALA A 612 17.03 -29.76 10.58
C ALA A 612 15.58 -29.81 11.10
N GLY A 613 14.95 -31.00 11.02
CA GLY A 613 13.66 -31.29 11.66
C GLY A 613 12.42 -30.85 10.87
N VAL A 614 12.58 -30.27 9.68
CA VAL A 614 11.46 -29.92 8.78
C VAL A 614 10.79 -31.15 8.15
N ASP A 615 11.52 -32.26 8.05
CA ASP A 615 11.09 -33.56 7.52
C ASP A 615 10.18 -34.34 8.49
N GLY A 616 10.15 -33.94 9.76
CA GLY A 616 9.22 -34.47 10.76
C GLY A 616 7.78 -33.99 10.56
N ALA A 617 6.87 -34.50 11.41
CA ALA A 617 5.52 -33.96 11.50
C ALA A 617 5.56 -32.55 12.09
N LEU A 618 5.73 -31.54 11.23
CA LEU A 618 5.70 -30.13 11.61
C LEU A 618 4.37 -29.80 12.29
N GLU A 619 4.42 -29.55 13.59
CA GLU A 619 3.32 -29.03 14.39
C GLU A 619 3.27 -27.49 14.27
N PRO A 620 2.08 -26.88 14.38
CA PRO A 620 1.96 -25.42 14.41
C PRO A 620 2.85 -24.82 15.50
N ARG A 621 3.60 -23.77 15.18
CA ARG A 621 4.48 -23.06 16.10
C ARG A 621 5.58 -23.92 16.75
N ALA A 622 5.97 -25.01 16.09
CA ALA A 622 7.12 -25.81 16.49
C ALA A 622 8.43 -24.99 16.49
N ARG A 623 9.45 -25.51 17.17
CA ARG A 623 10.81 -24.94 17.14
C ARG A 623 11.71 -25.81 16.29
N LEU A 624 12.53 -25.18 15.46
CA LEU A 624 13.53 -25.84 14.63
C LEU A 624 14.91 -25.29 14.95
N GLN A 625 15.93 -26.13 14.74
CA GLN A 625 17.32 -25.75 14.94
C GLN A 625 17.95 -25.32 13.61
N LEU A 626 18.42 -24.08 13.55
CA LEU A 626 19.26 -23.59 12.46
C LEU A 626 20.72 -23.65 12.89
N THR A 627 21.55 -24.33 12.10
CA THR A 627 23.01 -24.27 12.22
C THR A 627 23.56 -23.27 11.21
N VAL A 628 24.22 -22.24 11.71
CA VAL A 628 24.99 -21.25 10.95
C VAL A 628 26.45 -21.69 10.94
N GLU A 629 26.98 -22.00 9.77
CA GLU A 629 28.37 -22.43 9.57
C GLU A 629 29.14 -21.34 8.82
N ARG A 630 30.09 -20.71 9.51
CA ARG A 630 30.96 -19.68 8.93
C ARG A 630 32.01 -20.28 8.00
N SER A 631 32.58 -19.46 7.13
CA SER A 631 33.67 -19.83 6.20
C SER A 631 34.92 -20.38 6.91
N ASN A 632 35.17 -20.00 8.16
CA ASN A 632 36.26 -20.52 9.00
C ASN A 632 35.94 -21.87 9.69
N GLY A 633 34.77 -22.47 9.41
CA GLY A 633 34.30 -23.73 9.99
C GLY A 633 33.65 -23.60 11.37
N GLN A 634 33.57 -22.40 11.96
CA GLN A 634 32.85 -22.17 13.20
C GLN A 634 31.35 -22.39 12.98
N ARG A 635 30.74 -23.21 13.84
CA ARG A 635 29.31 -23.49 13.82
C ARG A 635 28.63 -22.87 15.03
N ARG A 636 27.49 -22.21 14.80
CA ARG A 636 26.60 -21.69 15.84
C ARG A 636 25.20 -22.23 15.59
N GLN A 637 24.57 -22.75 16.63
CA GLN A 637 23.19 -23.24 16.58
C GLN A 637 22.27 -22.24 17.26
N ILE A 638 21.11 -22.01 16.66
CA ILE A 638 20.02 -21.21 17.22
C ILE A 638 18.70 -21.94 17.06
N GLU A 639 17.73 -21.59 17.91
CA GLU A 639 16.35 -22.05 17.77
C GLU A 639 15.52 -20.98 17.04
N LEU A 640 14.69 -21.43 16.10
CA LEU A 640 13.75 -20.59 15.37
C LEU A 640 12.32 -21.09 15.59
N LEU A 641 11.39 -20.16 15.72
CA LEU A 641 9.96 -20.45 15.75
C LEU A 641 9.42 -20.64 14.33
N VAL A 642 8.78 -21.77 14.06
CA VAL A 642 8.06 -21.98 12.80
C VAL A 642 6.77 -21.16 12.81
N ARG A 643 6.58 -20.28 11.82
CA ARG A 643 5.38 -19.46 11.68
C ARG A 643 4.32 -20.09 10.79
N ILE A 644 4.18 -21.40 10.92
CA ILE A 644 2.98 -22.16 10.56
C ILE A 644 2.09 -22.10 11.79
N ASP A 645 1.00 -21.36 11.69
CA ASP A 645 0.23 -20.91 12.85
C ASP A 645 -1.00 -21.82 13.08
N THR A 646 -1.42 -22.60 12.09
CA THR A 646 -2.60 -23.49 12.18
C THR A 646 -2.31 -24.91 11.67
N PRO A 647 -3.09 -25.93 12.09
CA PRO A 647 -2.93 -27.30 11.58
C PRO A 647 -3.10 -27.42 10.07
N ILE A 648 -4.04 -26.68 9.48
CA ILE A 648 -4.28 -26.72 8.04
C ILE A 648 -3.12 -26.12 7.24
N GLU A 649 -2.46 -25.10 7.77
CA GLU A 649 -1.25 -24.54 7.18
C GLU A 649 -0.11 -25.55 7.15
N ALA A 650 0.02 -26.38 8.19
CA ALA A 650 0.99 -27.48 8.20
C ALA A 650 0.65 -28.50 7.09
N THR A 651 -0.63 -28.79 6.87
CA THR A 651 -1.07 -29.63 5.75
C THR A 651 -0.73 -29.00 4.40
N TYR A 652 -1.01 -27.71 4.20
CA TYR A 652 -0.64 -27.02 2.95
C TYR A 652 0.87 -27.10 2.69
N TYR A 653 1.69 -26.84 3.71
CA TYR A 653 3.15 -26.92 3.59
C TYR A 653 3.62 -28.32 3.19
N ARG A 654 3.11 -29.38 3.83
CA ARG A 654 3.44 -30.78 3.47
C ARG A 654 3.00 -31.16 2.06
N HIS A 655 1.97 -30.52 1.54
CA HIS A 655 1.51 -30.71 0.16
C HIS A 655 2.34 -29.91 -0.86
N GLY A 656 3.35 -29.14 -0.43
CA GLY A 656 4.13 -28.26 -1.30
C GLY A 656 3.43 -26.94 -1.63
N GLY A 657 2.39 -26.59 -0.87
CA GLY A 657 1.60 -25.37 -1.04
C GLY A 657 0.09 -25.62 -1.08
N ILE A 658 -0.68 -24.53 -1.01
CA ILE A 658 -2.14 -24.56 -1.01
C ILE A 658 -2.71 -24.99 -2.36
N LEU A 659 -2.09 -24.59 -3.48
CA LEU A 659 -2.59 -24.93 -4.81
C LEU A 659 -2.43 -26.43 -5.13
N PRO A 660 -1.26 -27.07 -4.90
CA PRO A 660 -1.16 -28.53 -5.01
C PRO A 660 -2.09 -29.28 -4.05
N PHE A 661 -2.30 -28.77 -2.83
CA PHE A 661 -3.25 -29.38 -1.89
C PHE A 661 -4.68 -29.40 -2.47
N VAL A 662 -5.17 -28.25 -2.94
CA VAL A 662 -6.52 -28.14 -3.50
C VAL A 662 -6.65 -28.98 -4.77
N LEU A 663 -5.64 -28.99 -5.64
CA LEU A 663 -5.68 -29.82 -6.85
C LEU A 663 -5.77 -31.31 -6.50
N ARG A 664 -5.00 -31.82 -5.53
CA ARG A 664 -5.14 -33.21 -5.06
C ARG A 664 -6.55 -33.48 -4.58
N GLN A 665 -7.12 -32.60 -3.74
CA GLN A 665 -8.48 -32.76 -3.22
C GLN A 665 -9.56 -32.75 -4.32
N LEU A 666 -9.37 -32.03 -5.42
CA LEU A 666 -10.32 -32.04 -6.53
C LEU A 666 -10.22 -33.31 -7.40
N LEU A 667 -9.07 -33.99 -7.37
CA LEU A 667 -8.80 -35.20 -8.15
C LEU A 667 -9.09 -36.50 -7.37
N THR A 668 -9.30 -36.41 -6.06
CA THR A 668 -9.59 -37.53 -5.14
C THR A 668 -10.97 -37.38 -4.54
#